data_AF-A0A945CDR7-F1
#
_entry.id   AF-A0A945CDR7-F1
#
_cell.length_a   1.000
_cell.length_b   1.000
_cell.length_c   1.000
_cell.angle_alpha   90.00
_cell.angle_beta   90.00
_cell.angle_gamma   90.00
#
_symmetry.space_group_name_H-M   'P 1'
#
loop_
_entity.id
_entity.type
_entity.pdbx_description
1 polymer ?
#
loop_
_entity_poly.entity_id
_entity_poly.type
_entity_poly.pdbx_seq_one_letter_code
_entity_poly.pdbx_strand_id
1 'polypeptide(L)'
;YEGFIAASRQAWGLEARGYPEVMSTANDTVRGIIFYFMLLLPFSFFAERLLFGFPDITRRIVGFAGIFVLFFLILRFVHPAFQLSGSPYIIFLAFVIMALGGIAMFIVISKFGQEVRKMKQASSGTYEADVGRLSATTAAIILGISNLRKRPLRTVLTAATLTLLTFTTLSFTSVQTSIKFYRLPRDNAPDYDGGLVRDRSWRGMQESVLNYLTSAFKGRASIVPRAWYLSQVRGERAYVNFTRLTEQTANLGTRDTYVDFDVGITTGKDSFVNGLLGLTANEPEITNVDKFLMSGRWFEPGEVDACILPNDLAELVGIFPEDAGTAKIEMLGRVFRVIGIVDSENFNKYKDLDDEKLTPVDTVKEKDDLADAQDQDPRVVAAAPIETFTHLESTNVMIVPYDFVRDIGGTLNSVAISNFRDDAGQPKANFVPDIEDFMTRVSLTMFVGYNGQVTVYSSIGSTSLSGLGALFIPILIAALIVLNTMMGAVYERFNEIGIYSAVGLAPNHIAALFMAEAAVFATLGAVFGYLIGQVLVLVLYERGLLGALELNYSSLSAISATLIVMATVFLSTLYPAKKAGDMAVPDVTRKWEFPDPEGDRWFFDFPFTVGGAEILGMYTYLTRVFESYGEGSVGDFVADHVRFTSSDLEGNPQYEINLTAWLAPYDLGISQEVELKAIPTGEFGIYRIEVVINRLSGDVASWKRINRGFLNVLRKRFLVWRTIPPELKHQYANEGQQILHGEAVETPA
;
A
#
# COMPACT_ATOMS: atom_id res chain seq x y z
N TYR A 1 -1.47 5.37 51.70
CA TYR A 1 -2.12 6.05 50.57
C TYR A 1 -1.17 6.19 49.38
N GLU A 2 0.00 6.82 49.53
CA GLU A 2 0.96 6.99 48.43
C GLU A 2 1.39 5.67 47.76
N GLY A 3 1.72 4.63 48.55
CA GLY A 3 2.06 3.31 47.99
C GLY A 3 0.92 2.65 47.20
N PHE A 4 -0.34 2.90 47.56
CA PHE A 4 -1.51 2.42 46.81
C PHE A 4 -1.63 3.12 45.45
N ILE A 5 -1.41 4.45 45.41
CA ILE A 5 -1.42 5.22 44.17
C ILE A 5 -0.29 4.79 43.24
N ALA A 6 0.92 4.57 43.76
CA ALA A 6 2.06 4.08 42.98
C ALA A 6 1.79 2.71 42.37
N ALA A 7 1.30 1.75 43.15
CA ALA A 7 0.95 0.42 42.66
C ALA A 7 -0.20 0.46 41.64
N SER A 8 -1.21 1.30 41.85
CA SER A 8 -2.34 1.46 40.92
C SER A 8 -1.90 2.04 39.57
N ARG A 9 -1.06 3.08 39.58
CA ARG A 9 -0.49 3.68 38.36
C ARG A 9 0.43 2.71 37.63
N GLN A 10 1.22 1.93 38.36
CA GLN A 10 2.04 0.87 37.79
C GLN A 10 1.18 -0.19 37.09
N ALA A 11 0.11 -0.66 37.74
CA ALA A 11 -0.81 -1.64 37.16
C ALA A 11 -1.50 -1.10 35.90
N TRP A 12 -2.02 0.14 35.94
CA TRP A 12 -2.62 0.77 34.77
C TRP A 12 -1.64 1.03 33.63
N GLY A 13 -0.39 1.40 33.92
CA GLY A 13 0.64 1.57 32.90
C GLY A 13 0.98 0.25 32.20
N LEU A 14 1.08 -0.84 32.95
CA LEU A 14 1.26 -2.19 32.39
C LEU A 14 0.06 -2.64 31.55
N GLU A 15 -1.17 -2.41 32.02
CA GLU A 15 -2.40 -2.74 31.29
C GLU A 15 -2.52 -1.92 30.00
N ALA A 16 -2.29 -0.61 30.05
CA ALA A 16 -2.36 0.29 28.91
C ALA A 16 -1.35 -0.07 27.81
N ARG A 17 -0.25 -0.74 28.17
CA ARG A 17 0.77 -1.24 27.23
C ARG A 17 0.48 -2.65 26.75
N GLY A 18 0.12 -3.56 27.66
CA GLY A 18 -0.11 -4.97 27.35
C GLY A 18 -1.41 -5.21 26.57
N TYR A 19 -2.51 -4.53 26.93
CA TYR A 19 -3.80 -4.77 26.30
C TYR A 19 -3.81 -4.48 24.79
N PRO A 20 -3.34 -3.31 24.29
CA PRO A 20 -3.31 -3.05 22.85
C PRO A 20 -2.44 -4.03 22.07
N GLU A 21 -1.33 -4.49 22.66
CA GLU A 21 -0.43 -5.46 22.01
C GLU A 21 -1.07 -6.86 21.92
N VAL A 22 -1.64 -7.35 23.01
CA VAL A 22 -2.37 -8.63 23.03
C VAL A 22 -3.56 -8.58 22.08
N MET A 23 -4.32 -7.48 22.09
CA MET A 23 -5.45 -7.27 21.18
C MET A 23 -5.00 -7.17 19.72
N SER A 24 -3.86 -6.51 19.44
CA SER A 24 -3.28 -6.45 18.09
C SER A 24 -2.90 -7.85 17.62
N THR A 25 -2.20 -8.64 18.44
CA THR A 25 -1.82 -10.02 18.12
C THR A 25 -3.05 -10.91 17.89
N ALA A 26 -4.09 -10.77 18.71
CA ALA A 26 -5.35 -11.48 18.51
C ALA A 26 -6.02 -11.10 17.18
N ASN A 27 -6.11 -9.81 16.88
CA ASN A 27 -6.67 -9.32 15.63
C ASN A 27 -5.85 -9.77 14.41
N ASP A 28 -4.53 -9.74 14.50
CA ASP A 28 -3.63 -10.21 13.43
C ASP A 28 -3.80 -11.71 13.19
N THR A 29 -3.99 -12.50 14.26
CA THR A 29 -4.31 -13.92 14.18
C THR A 29 -5.63 -14.17 13.46
N VAL A 30 -6.66 -13.37 13.76
CA VAL A 30 -7.98 -13.46 13.09
C VAL A 30 -7.91 -13.01 11.63
N ARG A 31 -7.10 -12.00 11.29
CA ARG A 31 -6.87 -11.60 9.89
C ARG A 31 -6.13 -12.70 9.12
N GLY A 32 -5.19 -13.38 9.76
CA GLY A 32 -4.50 -14.57 9.24
C GLY A 32 -5.46 -15.63 8.72
N ILE A 33 -6.41 -16.08 9.54
CA ILE A 33 -7.35 -17.13 9.15
C ILE A 33 -8.26 -16.72 7.99
N ILE A 34 -8.68 -15.45 7.92
CA ILE A 34 -9.53 -14.95 6.82
C ILE A 34 -8.80 -15.09 5.48
N PHE A 35 -7.51 -14.74 5.43
CA PHE A 35 -6.71 -14.91 4.22
C PHE A 35 -6.62 -16.38 3.80
N TYR A 36 -6.30 -17.30 4.73
CA TYR A 36 -6.18 -18.72 4.39
C TYR A 36 -7.52 -19.33 3.97
N PHE A 37 -8.66 -18.89 4.50
CA PHE A 37 -9.98 -19.30 4.00
C PHE A 37 -10.29 -18.78 2.60
N MET A 38 -9.92 -17.53 2.29
CA MET A 38 -10.04 -17.01 0.93
C MET A 38 -9.19 -17.83 -0.04
N LEU A 39 -7.98 -18.23 0.37
CA LEU A 39 -7.10 -19.10 -0.41
C LEU A 39 -7.61 -20.55 -0.52
N LEU A 40 -8.36 -21.01 0.48
CA LEU A 40 -8.96 -22.35 0.52
C LEU A 40 -10.01 -22.55 -0.58
N LEU A 41 -10.65 -21.48 -1.06
CA LEU A 41 -11.59 -21.53 -2.19
C LEU A 41 -10.92 -21.97 -3.50
N PRO A 42 -9.95 -21.23 -4.08
CA PRO A 42 -9.26 -21.69 -5.29
C PRO A 42 -8.51 -23.02 -5.05
N PHE A 43 -7.94 -23.22 -3.86
CA PHE A 43 -7.33 -24.50 -3.48
C PHE A 43 -8.30 -25.67 -3.61
N SER A 44 -9.51 -25.56 -3.04
CA SER A 44 -10.50 -26.66 -3.07
C SER A 44 -10.94 -26.97 -4.49
N PHE A 45 -11.04 -25.94 -5.34
CA PHE A 45 -11.34 -26.12 -6.75
C PHE A 45 -10.21 -26.84 -7.49
N PHE A 46 -8.96 -26.40 -7.30
CA PHE A 46 -7.81 -27.03 -7.95
C PHE A 46 -7.55 -28.44 -7.43
N ALA A 47 -7.72 -28.67 -6.13
CA ALA A 47 -7.58 -29.98 -5.51
C ALA A 47 -8.66 -30.95 -6.01
N GLU A 48 -9.92 -30.51 -6.16
CA GLU A 48 -10.97 -31.35 -6.76
C GLU A 48 -10.59 -31.76 -8.18
N ARG A 49 -10.14 -30.80 -8.97
CA ARG A 49 -9.74 -31.03 -10.37
C ARG A 49 -8.54 -31.97 -10.50
N LEU A 50 -7.58 -31.85 -9.58
CA LEU A 50 -6.37 -32.66 -9.59
C LEU A 50 -6.61 -34.09 -9.09
N LEU A 51 -7.38 -34.25 -8.00
CA LEU A 51 -7.59 -35.55 -7.34
C LEU A 51 -8.70 -36.37 -8.00
N PHE A 52 -9.84 -35.76 -8.29
CA PHE A 52 -11.04 -36.48 -8.79
C PHE A 52 -11.30 -36.18 -10.26
N GLY A 53 -11.30 -34.90 -10.64
CA GLY A 53 -11.57 -34.42 -11.99
C GLY A 53 -12.95 -34.85 -12.50
N PHE A 54 -14.02 -34.62 -11.70
CA PHE A 54 -15.36 -35.04 -12.09
C PHE A 54 -15.84 -34.28 -13.34
N PRO A 55 -16.40 -34.97 -14.35
CA PRO A 55 -16.95 -34.33 -15.54
C PRO A 55 -18.32 -33.69 -15.27
N ASP A 56 -19.11 -34.30 -14.36
CA ASP A 56 -20.42 -33.80 -13.95
C ASP A 56 -20.27 -32.62 -12.98
N ILE A 57 -20.95 -31.51 -13.27
CA ILE A 57 -20.94 -30.29 -12.47
C ILE A 57 -21.43 -30.56 -11.04
N THR A 58 -22.41 -31.44 -10.86
CA THR A 58 -22.97 -31.75 -9.54
C THR A 58 -21.93 -32.42 -8.65
N ARG A 59 -21.30 -33.49 -9.15
CA ARG A 59 -20.23 -34.20 -8.44
C ARG A 59 -19.00 -33.32 -8.22
N ARG A 60 -18.70 -32.42 -9.15
CA ARG A 60 -17.65 -31.41 -9.02
C ARG A 60 -17.92 -30.45 -7.85
N ILE A 61 -19.14 -29.94 -7.74
CA ILE A 61 -19.53 -29.06 -6.62
C ILE A 61 -19.45 -29.81 -5.29
N VAL A 62 -19.90 -31.07 -5.25
CA VAL A 62 -19.81 -31.91 -4.05
C VAL A 62 -18.34 -32.19 -3.67
N GLY A 63 -17.47 -32.51 -4.63
CA GLY A 63 -16.05 -32.73 -4.40
C GLY A 63 -15.35 -31.47 -3.88
N PHE A 64 -15.62 -30.32 -4.50
CA PHE A 64 -15.16 -29.01 -4.05
C PHE A 64 -15.58 -28.72 -2.60
N ALA A 65 -16.88 -28.87 -2.30
CA ALA A 65 -17.42 -28.62 -0.96
C ALA A 65 -16.83 -29.60 0.07
N GLY A 66 -16.65 -30.87 -0.29
CA GLY A 66 -16.04 -31.88 0.57
C GLY A 66 -14.59 -31.54 0.93
N ILE A 67 -13.78 -31.12 -0.04
CA ILE A 67 -12.40 -30.69 0.21
C ILE A 67 -12.37 -29.42 1.07
N PHE A 68 -13.24 -28.45 0.78
CA PHE A 68 -13.35 -27.21 1.54
C PHE A 68 -13.65 -27.49 3.02
N VAL A 69 -14.67 -28.33 3.29
CA VAL A 69 -15.07 -28.72 4.66
C VAL A 69 -13.97 -29.52 5.35
N LEU A 70 -13.32 -30.45 4.65
CA LEU A 70 -12.22 -31.24 5.21
C LEU A 70 -11.07 -30.35 5.70
N PHE A 71 -10.60 -29.44 4.85
CA PHE A 71 -9.49 -28.54 5.21
C PHE A 71 -9.90 -27.50 6.25
N PHE A 72 -11.16 -27.06 6.23
CA PHE A 72 -11.72 -26.26 7.33
C PHE A 72 -11.65 -27.00 8.67
N LEU A 73 -12.04 -28.27 8.72
CA LEU A 73 -11.98 -29.07 9.94
C LEU A 73 -10.53 -29.23 10.43
N ILE A 74 -9.57 -29.41 9.53
CA ILE A 74 -8.15 -29.44 9.91
C ILE A 74 -7.74 -28.09 10.51
N LEU A 75 -8.02 -26.98 9.82
CA LEU A 75 -7.68 -25.63 10.31
C LEU A 75 -8.33 -25.32 11.67
N ARG A 76 -9.54 -25.82 11.92
CA ARG A 76 -10.21 -25.65 13.22
C ARG A 76 -9.39 -26.17 14.40
N PHE A 77 -8.65 -27.26 14.23
CA PHE A 77 -7.84 -27.84 15.30
C PHE A 77 -6.43 -27.25 15.38
N VAL A 78 -5.89 -26.82 14.24
CA VAL A 78 -4.48 -26.40 14.18
C VAL A 78 -4.32 -24.88 14.32
N HIS A 79 -5.28 -24.08 13.84
CA HIS A 79 -5.14 -22.63 13.78
C HIS A 79 -5.60 -21.93 15.10
N PRO A 80 -4.74 -21.12 15.76
CA PRO A 80 -5.05 -20.49 17.05
C PRO A 80 -6.28 -19.54 17.05
N ALA A 81 -6.53 -18.83 15.95
CA ALA A 81 -7.69 -17.93 15.80
C ALA A 81 -9.05 -18.53 16.20
N PHE A 82 -9.25 -19.85 16.05
CA PHE A 82 -10.50 -20.48 16.46
C PHE A 82 -10.70 -20.50 17.98
N GLN A 83 -9.62 -20.48 18.76
CA GLN A 83 -9.66 -20.39 20.22
C GLN A 83 -9.78 -18.93 20.68
N LEU A 84 -9.21 -17.98 19.91
CA LEU A 84 -9.21 -16.55 20.26
C LEU A 84 -10.51 -15.83 19.89
N SER A 85 -11.22 -16.27 18.85
CA SER A 85 -12.46 -15.63 18.42
C SER A 85 -13.66 -16.09 19.27
N GLY A 86 -14.48 -15.14 19.72
CA GLY A 86 -15.71 -15.47 20.48
C GLY A 86 -16.79 -16.21 19.66
N SER A 87 -16.70 -16.20 18.32
CA SER A 87 -17.64 -16.92 17.45
C SER A 87 -16.98 -17.32 16.12
N PRO A 88 -16.04 -18.29 16.15
CA PRO A 88 -15.21 -18.59 15.00
C PRO A 88 -15.99 -19.21 13.82
N TYR A 89 -17.15 -19.81 14.10
CA TYR A 89 -18.03 -20.39 13.07
C TYR A 89 -18.70 -19.34 12.19
N ILE A 90 -18.81 -18.08 12.65
CA ILE A 90 -19.34 -16.99 11.82
C ILE A 90 -18.40 -16.72 10.63
N ILE A 91 -17.09 -16.81 10.84
CA ILE A 91 -16.10 -16.66 9.77
C ILE A 91 -16.34 -17.73 8.69
N PHE A 92 -16.49 -18.99 9.09
CA PHE A 92 -16.81 -20.08 8.17
C PHE A 92 -18.12 -19.84 7.41
N LEU A 93 -19.19 -19.50 8.13
CA LEU A 93 -20.50 -19.23 7.53
C LEU A 93 -20.43 -18.12 6.48
N ALA A 94 -19.69 -17.04 6.76
CA ALA A 94 -19.49 -15.95 5.82
C ALA A 94 -18.80 -16.41 4.52
N PHE A 95 -17.77 -17.26 4.59
CA PHE A 95 -17.12 -17.81 3.40
C PHE A 95 -18.00 -18.78 2.62
N VAL A 96 -18.82 -19.59 3.31
CA VAL A 96 -19.80 -20.46 2.65
C VAL A 96 -20.84 -19.62 1.90
N ILE A 97 -21.38 -18.58 2.53
CA ILE A 97 -22.33 -17.65 1.90
C ILE A 97 -21.69 -16.97 0.69
N MET A 98 -20.45 -16.48 0.82
CA MET A 98 -19.70 -15.84 -0.26
C MET A 98 -19.46 -16.80 -1.44
N ALA A 99 -19.08 -18.05 -1.16
CA ALA A 99 -18.85 -19.07 -2.17
C ALA A 99 -20.15 -19.43 -2.92
N LEU A 100 -21.24 -19.67 -2.18
CA LEU A 100 -22.56 -19.95 -2.76
C LEU A 100 -23.08 -18.75 -3.58
N GLY A 101 -22.91 -17.53 -3.06
CA GLY A 101 -23.26 -16.29 -3.75
C GLY A 101 -22.45 -16.11 -5.05
N GLY A 102 -21.15 -16.42 -5.04
CA GLY A 102 -20.31 -16.39 -6.23
C GLY A 102 -20.75 -17.38 -7.30
N ILE A 103 -21.12 -18.61 -6.92
CA ILE A 103 -21.65 -19.62 -7.84
C ILE A 103 -22.99 -19.14 -8.43
N ALA A 104 -23.90 -18.65 -7.59
CA ALA A 104 -25.19 -18.13 -8.05
C ALA A 104 -25.00 -16.95 -9.02
N MET A 105 -24.12 -16.00 -8.69
CA MET A 105 -23.78 -14.87 -9.55
C MET A 105 -23.22 -15.32 -10.90
N PHE A 106 -22.31 -16.31 -10.91
CA PHE A 106 -21.76 -16.88 -12.13
C PHE A 106 -22.84 -17.49 -13.03
N ILE A 107 -23.78 -18.25 -12.46
CA ILE A 107 -24.90 -18.84 -13.19
C ILE A 107 -25.79 -17.75 -13.81
N VAL A 108 -26.11 -16.70 -13.05
CA VAL A 108 -26.95 -15.58 -13.51
C VAL A 108 -26.28 -14.84 -14.67
N ILE A 109 -25.00 -14.46 -14.52
CA ILE A 109 -24.23 -13.77 -15.58
C ILE A 109 -24.13 -14.65 -16.83
N SER A 110 -23.88 -15.95 -16.67
CA SER A 110 -23.79 -16.89 -17.80
C SER A 110 -25.11 -16.98 -18.57
N LYS A 111 -26.25 -17.10 -17.85
CA LYS A 111 -27.58 -17.16 -18.47
C LYS A 111 -27.96 -15.85 -19.14
N PHE A 112 -27.68 -14.72 -18.48
CA PHE A 112 -27.91 -13.39 -19.05
C PHE A 112 -27.13 -13.19 -20.35
N GLY A 113 -25.83 -13.56 -20.36
CA GLY A 113 -25.00 -13.50 -21.57
C GLY A 113 -25.53 -14.36 -22.72
N GLN A 114 -26.14 -15.52 -22.42
CA GLN A 114 -26.79 -16.35 -23.44
C GLN A 114 -28.03 -15.68 -24.03
N GLU A 115 -28.88 -15.07 -23.20
CA GLU A 115 -30.08 -14.38 -23.68
C GLU A 115 -29.75 -13.12 -24.47
N VAL A 116 -28.76 -12.33 -24.05
CA VAL A 116 -28.27 -11.16 -24.82
C VAL A 116 -27.78 -11.57 -26.21
N ARG A 117 -27.09 -12.71 -26.32
CA ARG A 117 -26.64 -13.22 -27.63
C ARG A 117 -27.81 -13.61 -28.54
N LYS A 118 -28.84 -14.28 -27.99
CA LYS A 118 -30.05 -14.62 -28.75
C LYS A 118 -30.79 -13.36 -29.24
N MET A 119 -30.92 -12.35 -28.39
CA MET A 119 -31.56 -11.08 -28.76
C MET A 119 -30.78 -10.34 -29.86
N LYS A 120 -29.44 -10.27 -29.74
CA LYS A 120 -28.59 -9.67 -30.79
C LYS A 120 -28.73 -10.39 -32.13
N GLN A 121 -28.72 -11.72 -32.11
CA GLN A 121 -28.84 -12.53 -33.33
C GLN A 121 -30.20 -12.34 -34.01
N ALA A 122 -31.28 -12.15 -33.23
CA ALA A 122 -32.61 -11.85 -33.77
C ALA A 122 -32.69 -10.45 -34.40
N SER A 123 -31.98 -9.45 -33.86
CA SER A 123 -32.04 -8.07 -34.37
C SER A 123 -31.13 -7.77 -35.57
N SER A 124 -29.98 -8.46 -35.70
CA SER A 124 -28.96 -8.10 -36.71
C SER A 124 -28.89 -9.03 -37.92
N GLY A 125 -29.61 -10.17 -37.91
CA GLY A 125 -29.61 -11.17 -39.00
C GLY A 125 -28.24 -11.76 -39.36
N THR A 126 -27.19 -11.43 -38.59
CA THR A 126 -25.80 -11.71 -38.90
C THR A 126 -25.19 -12.58 -37.81
N TYR A 127 -24.56 -13.68 -38.23
CA TYR A 127 -23.86 -14.58 -37.32
C TYR A 127 -22.52 -13.96 -36.89
N GLU A 128 -22.51 -13.23 -35.78
CA GLU A 128 -21.26 -12.87 -35.12
C GLU A 128 -20.71 -14.06 -34.34
N ALA A 129 -19.87 -14.84 -35.01
CA ALA A 129 -19.03 -15.85 -34.38
C ALA A 129 -17.91 -15.21 -33.55
N ASP A 130 -18.24 -14.36 -32.58
CA ASP A 130 -17.27 -14.01 -31.55
C ASP A 130 -17.32 -15.14 -30.51
N VAL A 131 -16.56 -16.21 -30.81
CA VAL A 131 -16.14 -17.16 -29.79
C VAL A 131 -15.33 -16.35 -28.79
N GLY A 132 -16.04 -15.76 -27.83
CA GLY A 132 -15.51 -14.69 -27.00
C GLY A 132 -14.15 -15.11 -26.45
N ARG A 133 -13.13 -14.28 -26.65
CA ARG A 133 -11.74 -14.52 -26.24
C ARG A 133 -11.62 -15.06 -24.80
N LEU A 134 -12.57 -14.68 -23.94
CA LEU A 134 -12.76 -15.18 -22.58
C LEU A 134 -13.08 -16.69 -22.48
N SER A 135 -13.90 -17.24 -23.38
CA SER A 135 -14.27 -18.67 -23.38
C SER A 135 -13.09 -19.58 -23.75
N ALA A 136 -12.31 -19.21 -24.76
CA ALA A 136 -11.13 -19.96 -25.19
C ALA A 136 -10.02 -19.93 -24.12
N THR A 137 -9.81 -18.78 -23.49
CA THR A 137 -8.86 -18.65 -22.37
C THR A 137 -9.29 -19.50 -21.17
N THR A 138 -10.58 -19.49 -20.81
CA THR A 138 -11.11 -20.31 -19.72
C THR A 138 -10.98 -21.81 -20.01
N ALA A 139 -11.24 -22.23 -21.25
CA ALA A 139 -11.03 -23.60 -21.68
C ALA A 139 -9.55 -24.01 -21.60
N ALA A 140 -8.63 -23.13 -22.00
CA ALA A 140 -7.19 -23.36 -21.90
C ALA A 140 -6.71 -23.50 -20.44
N ILE A 141 -7.25 -22.68 -19.52
CA ILE A 141 -6.98 -22.78 -18.08
C ILE A 141 -7.44 -24.14 -17.53
N ILE A 142 -8.68 -24.55 -17.84
CA ILE A 142 -9.22 -25.85 -17.40
C ILE A 142 -8.39 -27.02 -17.97
N LEU A 143 -7.96 -26.89 -19.22
CA LEU A 143 -7.11 -27.88 -19.88
C LEU A 143 -5.73 -27.97 -19.22
N GLY A 144 -5.15 -26.85 -18.80
CA GLY A 144 -3.89 -26.81 -18.03
C GLY A 144 -3.99 -27.59 -16.73
N ILE A 145 -5.04 -27.35 -15.94
CA ILE A 145 -5.27 -28.06 -14.68
C ILE A 145 -5.40 -29.58 -14.92
N SER A 146 -6.14 -29.99 -15.96
CA SER A 146 -6.32 -31.41 -16.32
C SER A 146 -5.02 -32.07 -16.76
N ASN A 147 -4.12 -31.33 -17.42
CA ASN A 147 -2.85 -31.88 -17.90
C ASN A 147 -1.90 -32.27 -16.77
N LEU A 148 -1.97 -31.62 -15.60
CA LEU A 148 -1.19 -32.00 -14.41
C LEU A 148 -1.44 -33.45 -13.97
N ARG A 149 -2.64 -33.97 -14.21
CA ARG A 149 -3.03 -35.34 -13.86
C ARG A 149 -2.43 -36.39 -14.79
N LYS A 150 -2.03 -36.02 -16.02
CA LYS A 150 -1.39 -36.95 -16.96
C LYS A 150 0.01 -37.39 -16.49
N ARG A 151 0.65 -36.62 -15.61
CA ARG A 151 2.04 -36.85 -15.15
C ARG A 151 2.11 -36.78 -13.62
N PRO A 152 1.48 -37.73 -12.90
CA PRO A 152 1.24 -37.62 -11.46
C PRO A 152 2.53 -37.52 -10.64
N LEU A 153 3.57 -38.28 -10.99
CA LEU A 153 4.83 -38.29 -10.24
C LEU A 153 5.50 -36.90 -10.24
N ARG A 154 5.56 -36.23 -11.39
CA ARG A 154 6.12 -34.88 -11.50
C ARG A 154 5.29 -33.89 -10.71
N THR A 155 3.98 -33.92 -10.90
CA THR A 155 3.07 -32.99 -10.24
C THR A 155 3.19 -33.10 -8.72
N VAL A 156 3.28 -34.32 -8.17
CA VAL A 156 3.48 -34.54 -6.74
C VAL A 156 4.84 -34.03 -6.28
N LEU A 157 5.93 -34.31 -6.99
CA LEU A 157 7.27 -33.84 -6.63
C LEU A 157 7.38 -32.30 -6.67
N THR A 158 6.83 -31.66 -7.70
CA THR A 158 6.81 -30.19 -7.81
C THR A 158 5.97 -29.58 -6.69
N ALA A 159 4.77 -30.11 -6.44
CA ALA A 159 3.91 -29.65 -5.36
C ALA A 159 4.57 -29.84 -3.97
N ALA A 160 5.22 -30.97 -3.73
CA ALA A 160 5.94 -31.24 -2.49
C ALA A 160 7.14 -30.29 -2.29
N THR A 161 7.89 -30.01 -3.36
CA THR A 161 9.01 -29.07 -3.32
C THR A 161 8.53 -27.66 -2.98
N LEU A 162 7.44 -27.20 -3.59
CA LEU A 162 6.85 -25.90 -3.30
C LEU A 162 6.22 -25.82 -1.91
N THR A 163 5.65 -26.92 -1.43
CA THR A 163 5.14 -27.06 -0.07
C THR A 163 6.26 -26.91 0.95
N LEU A 164 7.37 -27.64 0.79
CA LEU A 164 8.55 -27.56 1.66
C LEU A 164 9.19 -26.18 1.64
N LEU A 165 9.25 -25.57 0.46
CA LEU A 165 9.73 -24.21 0.32
C LEU A 165 8.84 -23.22 1.06
N THR A 166 7.53 -23.27 0.86
CA THR A 166 6.59 -22.38 1.56
C THR A 166 6.72 -22.55 3.06
N PHE A 167 6.77 -23.80 3.53
CA PHE A 167 7.05 -24.12 4.92
C PHE A 167 8.35 -23.48 5.41
N THR A 168 9.44 -23.61 4.66
CA THR A 168 10.75 -23.04 5.01
C THR A 168 10.68 -21.51 5.10
N THR A 169 10.09 -20.85 4.10
CA THR A 169 9.91 -19.39 4.09
C THR A 169 9.09 -18.94 5.30
N LEU A 170 7.95 -19.59 5.57
CA LEU A 170 7.10 -19.28 6.73
C LEU A 170 7.85 -19.41 8.05
N SER A 171 8.70 -20.45 8.19
CA SER A 171 9.54 -20.66 9.37
C SER A 171 10.54 -19.53 9.62
N PHE A 172 11.09 -18.93 8.55
CA PHE A 172 12.05 -17.83 8.66
C PHE A 172 11.40 -16.44 8.81
N THR A 173 10.09 -16.31 8.53
CA THR A 173 9.35 -15.04 8.63
C THR A 173 8.66 -14.80 9.97
N SER A 174 9.07 -15.48 11.05
CA SER A 174 8.52 -15.24 12.38
C SER A 174 8.82 -13.80 12.81
N VAL A 175 7.82 -12.92 12.69
CA VAL A 175 7.92 -11.52 13.13
C VAL A 175 7.78 -11.53 14.64
N GLN A 176 8.86 -11.16 15.31
CA GLN A 176 8.87 -10.93 16.75
C GLN A 176 8.39 -9.49 16.99
N THR A 177 7.15 -9.34 17.43
CA THR A 177 6.71 -8.11 18.09
C THR A 177 7.14 -8.24 19.54
N SER A 178 8.08 -7.42 19.98
CA SER A 178 8.41 -7.32 21.40
C SER A 178 8.42 -5.84 21.78
N ILE A 179 7.82 -5.50 22.92
CA ILE A 179 8.03 -4.21 23.56
C ILE A 179 9.49 -4.13 23.98
N LYS A 180 10.35 -3.64 23.07
CA LYS A 180 11.66 -3.11 23.42
C LYS A 180 11.58 -1.60 23.30
N PHE A 181 11.94 -0.91 24.37
CA PHE A 181 12.24 0.51 24.28
C PHE A 181 13.56 0.68 23.53
N TYR A 182 13.60 1.63 22.61
CA TYR A 182 14.80 1.99 21.87
C TYR A 182 15.82 2.60 22.81
N ARG A 183 17.08 2.21 22.64
CA ARG A 183 18.25 2.87 23.22
C ARG A 183 19.04 3.44 22.07
N LEU A 184 19.05 4.76 21.95
CA LEU A 184 19.82 5.46 20.93
C LEU A 184 20.93 6.24 21.65
N PRO A 185 22.21 5.80 21.54
CA PRO A 185 23.31 6.57 22.09
C PRO A 185 23.40 7.91 21.35
N ARG A 186 23.76 8.97 22.06
CA ARG A 186 24.10 10.26 21.49
C ARG A 186 25.59 10.53 21.66
N ASP A 187 26.09 11.44 20.83
CA ASP A 187 27.51 11.79 20.80
C ASP A 187 27.89 12.86 21.86
N ASN A 188 26.90 13.40 22.59
CA ASN A 188 27.16 14.37 23.67
C ASN A 188 27.45 13.70 25.02
N ALA A 189 28.36 14.31 25.79
CA ALA A 189 28.63 13.92 27.16
C ALA A 189 27.55 14.47 28.11
N PRO A 190 27.14 13.73 29.14
CA PRO A 190 26.19 14.19 30.14
C PRO A 190 26.86 15.14 31.16
N ASP A 191 26.17 16.22 31.50
CA ASP A 191 26.58 17.14 32.58
C ASP A 191 26.17 16.65 33.98
N TYR A 192 25.25 15.71 34.07
CA TYR A 192 24.86 15.02 35.30
C TYR A 192 24.40 13.59 35.03
N ASP A 193 24.56 12.72 36.03
CA ASP A 193 24.00 11.37 36.01
C ASP A 193 22.51 11.43 36.38
N GLY A 194 21.65 11.07 35.43
CA GLY A 194 20.22 11.19 35.61
C GLY A 194 19.39 10.97 34.36
N GLY A 195 18.14 11.44 34.39
CA GLY A 195 17.19 11.37 33.30
C GLY A 195 16.51 12.72 33.05
N LEU A 196 16.41 13.14 31.80
CA LEU A 196 15.62 14.29 31.35
C LEU A 196 14.42 13.78 30.56
N VAL A 197 13.21 14.12 30.99
CA VAL A 197 11.97 13.81 30.29
C VAL A 197 11.49 15.05 29.57
N ARG A 198 11.27 14.95 28.26
CA ARG A 198 10.60 15.98 27.46
C ARG A 198 9.84 15.38 26.29
N ASP A 199 8.93 16.16 25.73
CA ASP A 199 8.34 15.84 24.42
C ASP A 199 9.39 15.98 23.31
N ARG A 200 9.29 15.16 22.26
CA ARG A 200 10.25 15.14 21.15
C ARG A 200 10.28 16.47 20.39
N SER A 201 9.14 17.14 20.29
CA SER A 201 8.96 18.40 19.57
C SER A 201 8.73 19.58 20.52
N TRP A 202 9.19 19.46 21.78
CA TRP A 202 9.03 20.49 22.83
C TRP A 202 7.59 20.93 23.08
N ARG A 203 6.59 20.11 22.75
CA ARG A 203 5.19 20.39 23.09
C ARG A 203 5.03 20.34 24.61
N GLY A 204 4.17 21.21 25.13
CA GLY A 204 3.79 21.19 26.53
C GLY A 204 3.25 19.82 26.93
N MET A 205 3.94 19.16 27.87
CA MET A 205 3.52 17.91 28.47
C MET A 205 2.36 18.15 29.44
N GLN A 206 1.53 17.12 29.59
CA GLN A 206 0.44 17.13 30.56
C GLN A 206 0.98 16.98 31.99
N GLU A 207 0.27 17.56 32.95
CA GLU A 207 0.57 17.44 34.39
C GLU A 207 0.59 15.98 34.87
N SER A 208 -0.12 15.09 34.17
CA SER A 208 -0.09 13.65 34.43
C SER A 208 1.34 13.09 34.36
N VAL A 209 2.19 13.59 33.46
CA VAL A 209 3.59 13.14 33.32
C VAL A 209 4.38 13.37 34.61
N LEU A 210 4.31 14.59 35.16
CA LEU A 210 4.96 14.92 36.43
C LEU A 210 4.40 14.08 37.58
N ASN A 211 3.09 13.83 37.59
CA ASN A 211 2.45 12.96 38.57
C ASN A 211 2.95 11.50 38.50
N TYR A 212 3.17 10.96 37.30
CA TYR A 212 3.73 9.61 37.10
C TYR A 212 5.18 9.54 37.57
N LEU A 213 6.01 10.52 37.20
CA LEU A 213 7.41 10.61 37.64
C LEU A 213 7.53 10.74 39.16
N THR A 214 6.72 11.62 39.74
CA THR A 214 6.63 11.79 41.20
C THR A 214 6.20 10.49 41.86
N SER A 215 5.20 9.81 41.32
CA SER A 215 4.75 8.52 41.87
C SER A 215 5.82 7.43 41.81
N ALA A 216 6.67 7.44 40.79
CA ALA A 216 7.67 6.42 40.55
C ALA A 216 8.95 6.66 41.36
N PHE A 217 9.38 7.91 41.49
CA PHE A 217 10.72 8.27 41.99
C PHE A 217 10.73 9.13 43.26
N LYS A 218 9.58 9.61 43.76
CA LYS A 218 9.54 10.41 45.01
C LYS A 218 10.19 9.63 46.16
N GLY A 219 11.14 10.28 46.85
CA GLY A 219 11.92 9.67 47.93
C GLY A 219 13.09 8.80 47.46
N ARG A 220 13.16 8.45 46.17
CA ARG A 220 14.28 7.70 45.55
C ARG A 220 15.12 8.56 44.62
N ALA A 221 14.64 9.70 44.13
CA ALA A 221 15.40 10.63 43.29
C ALA A 221 14.90 12.07 43.50
N SER A 222 15.74 13.04 43.15
CA SER A 222 15.32 14.44 43.03
C SER A 222 14.58 14.61 41.70
N ILE A 223 13.42 15.26 41.71
CA ILE A 223 12.57 15.49 40.54
C ILE A 223 12.37 16.99 40.41
N VAL A 224 12.80 17.55 39.30
CA VAL A 224 12.86 18.99 39.06
C VAL A 224 12.09 19.30 37.76
N PRO A 225 10.81 19.72 37.86
CA PRO A 225 10.05 20.13 36.70
C PRO A 225 10.44 21.53 36.23
N ARG A 226 10.30 21.75 34.92
CA ARG A 226 10.57 23.04 34.26
C ARG A 226 9.39 23.43 33.38
N ALA A 227 9.04 24.70 33.42
CA ALA A 227 7.89 25.22 32.69
C ALA A 227 8.28 26.42 31.83
N TRP A 228 7.62 26.56 30.68
CA TRP A 228 7.79 27.73 29.82
C TRP A 228 6.48 28.50 29.67
N TYR A 229 6.58 29.82 29.65
CA TYR A 229 5.53 30.70 29.18
C TYR A 229 5.96 31.33 27.85
N LEU A 230 5.20 31.02 26.79
CA LEU A 230 5.39 31.47 25.41
C LEU A 230 4.06 31.98 24.85
N SER A 231 4.08 32.59 23.66
CA SER A 231 2.83 32.98 22.99
C SER A 231 1.99 31.74 22.72
N GLN A 232 0.70 31.80 23.05
CA GLN A 232 -0.24 30.73 22.69
C GLN A 232 -0.61 30.77 21.20
N VAL A 233 -0.29 31.86 20.50
CA VAL A 233 -0.49 32.01 19.06
C VAL A 233 0.77 31.53 18.34
N ARG A 234 0.63 30.48 17.51
CA ARG A 234 1.75 29.89 16.77
C ARG A 234 2.36 30.88 15.77
N GLY A 235 3.68 30.96 15.74
CA GLY A 235 4.42 31.86 14.86
C GLY A 235 4.48 33.31 15.36
N GLU A 236 3.99 33.59 16.57
CA GLU A 236 4.16 34.88 17.24
C GLU A 236 5.08 34.74 18.46
N ARG A 237 5.76 35.84 18.81
CA ARG A 237 6.54 35.93 20.05
C ARG A 237 5.65 36.41 21.19
N ALA A 238 5.87 35.90 22.40
CA ALA A 238 5.31 36.57 23.57
C ALA A 238 6.01 37.91 23.74
N TYR A 239 5.28 38.88 24.30
CA TYR A 239 5.83 40.16 24.74
C TYR A 239 5.34 40.38 26.16
N VAL A 240 6.17 40.00 27.13
CA VAL A 240 5.87 40.21 28.55
C VAL A 240 6.60 41.47 28.98
N ASN A 241 5.85 42.57 29.08
CA ASN A 241 6.38 43.86 29.52
C ASN A 241 6.65 43.85 31.02
N PHE A 242 7.76 44.45 31.42
CA PHE A 242 8.09 44.67 32.82
C PHE A 242 8.74 46.04 33.02
N THR A 243 8.50 46.62 34.20
CA THR A 243 8.95 47.98 34.55
C THR A 243 9.66 47.96 35.89
N ARG A 244 10.82 48.63 36.01
CA ARG A 244 11.46 48.83 37.33
C ARG A 244 10.66 49.80 38.18
N LEU A 245 10.37 49.42 39.42
CA LEU A 245 9.76 50.29 40.42
C LEU A 245 10.86 51.05 41.18
N THR A 246 10.76 52.37 41.21
CA THR A 246 11.59 53.26 42.03
C THR A 246 10.74 53.94 43.10
N GLU A 247 11.34 54.44 44.19
CA GLU A 247 10.58 55.10 45.29
C GLU A 247 9.72 56.29 44.81
N GLN A 248 10.02 56.87 43.64
CA GLN A 248 9.22 57.93 43.02
C GLN A 248 8.03 57.44 42.19
N THR A 249 7.99 56.17 41.74
CA THR A 249 6.89 55.64 40.90
C THR A 249 5.67 55.19 41.70
N ALA A 250 5.79 55.03 43.03
CA ALA A 250 4.69 54.58 43.89
C ALA A 250 3.54 55.60 44.06
N ASN A 251 3.71 56.87 43.63
CA ASN A 251 2.75 57.95 43.85
C ASN A 251 2.26 58.66 42.56
N LEU A 252 2.62 58.20 41.36
CA LEU A 252 2.16 58.82 40.12
C LEU A 252 1.21 57.89 39.37
N GLY A 253 -0.08 58.23 39.43
CA GLY A 253 -1.06 57.73 38.47
C GLY A 253 -0.69 58.20 37.07
N THR A 254 -0.58 57.24 36.16
CA THR A 254 -0.78 57.34 34.70
C THR A 254 -0.61 58.74 34.09
N ARG A 255 0.64 59.18 33.85
CA ARG A 255 1.11 59.87 32.62
C ARG A 255 2.51 60.50 32.79
N ASP A 256 3.26 60.39 31.69
CA ASP A 256 4.47 61.12 31.29
C ASP A 256 5.84 60.59 31.75
N THR A 257 6.50 59.90 30.82
CA THR A 257 7.92 59.51 30.82
C THR A 257 8.76 60.66 30.23
N TYR A 258 9.75 61.18 30.95
CA TYR A 258 10.78 62.09 30.43
C TYR A 258 12.18 61.56 30.76
N VAL A 259 13.12 61.68 29.81
CA VAL A 259 14.54 61.41 30.00
C VAL A 259 15.25 62.75 30.16
N ASP A 260 15.85 62.99 31.34
CA ASP A 260 16.78 64.10 31.57
C ASP A 260 18.21 63.54 31.66
N PHE A 261 19.08 63.99 30.75
CA PHE A 261 20.46 63.52 30.64
C PHE A 261 21.43 64.21 31.60
N ASP A 262 21.01 65.27 32.31
CA ASP A 262 21.92 66.07 33.16
C ASP A 262 21.79 65.84 34.67
N VAL A 263 20.76 65.14 35.17
CA VAL A 263 20.45 65.12 36.63
C VAL A 263 20.48 63.72 37.30
N GLY A 264 20.71 62.62 36.57
CA GLY A 264 20.95 61.31 37.22
C GLY A 264 19.75 60.76 38.02
N ILE A 265 18.52 61.12 37.65
CA ILE A 265 17.28 60.54 38.19
C ILE A 265 16.63 59.72 37.08
N THR A 266 16.58 58.40 37.23
CA THR A 266 15.93 57.48 36.28
C THR A 266 14.53 57.10 36.76
N THR A 267 13.51 57.72 36.19
CA THR A 267 12.13 57.21 36.23
C THR A 267 12.04 55.96 35.34
N GLY A 268 11.24 54.97 35.77
CA GLY A 268 11.31 53.56 35.37
C GLY A 268 11.54 53.31 33.86
N LYS A 269 12.60 52.56 33.55
CA LYS A 269 12.83 52.04 32.20
C LYS A 269 11.97 50.81 32.00
N ASP A 270 11.06 50.88 31.03
CA ASP A 270 10.25 49.75 30.58
C ASP A 270 11.07 48.85 29.65
N SER A 271 10.91 47.54 29.78
CA SER A 271 11.47 46.56 28.86
C SER A 271 10.50 45.39 28.69
N PHE A 272 10.85 44.43 27.84
CA PHE A 272 10.03 43.25 27.60
C PHE A 272 10.89 42.00 27.43
N VAL A 273 10.29 40.84 27.67
CA VAL A 273 10.90 39.53 27.39
C VAL A 273 10.02 38.72 26.44
N ASN A 274 10.65 37.81 25.69
CA ASN A 274 9.98 36.96 24.71
C ASN A 274 9.53 35.60 25.24
N GLY A 275 9.90 35.27 26.48
CA GLY A 275 9.41 34.11 27.19
C GLY A 275 9.78 34.15 28.67
N LEU A 276 9.07 33.38 29.48
CA LEU A 276 9.43 33.14 30.88
C LEU A 276 9.91 31.70 31.06
N LEU A 277 11.01 31.53 31.77
CA LEU A 277 11.57 30.24 32.16
C LEU A 277 11.26 29.98 33.62
N GLY A 278 10.37 29.02 33.87
CA GLY A 278 9.96 28.57 35.19
C GLY A 278 10.87 27.48 35.73
N LEU A 279 11.66 27.79 36.76
CA LEU A 279 12.57 26.86 37.43
C LEU A 279 12.19 26.70 38.89
N THR A 280 12.48 25.54 39.48
CA THR A 280 12.26 25.29 40.91
C THR A 280 13.48 25.69 41.75
N ALA A 281 13.29 25.81 43.07
CA ALA A 281 14.38 26.03 44.01
C ALA A 281 15.45 24.91 43.98
N ASN A 282 15.08 23.70 43.57
CA ASN A 282 15.96 22.53 43.55
C ASN A 282 16.69 22.34 42.21
N GLU A 283 16.48 23.21 41.22
CA GLU A 283 17.18 23.13 39.93
C GLU A 283 18.71 23.08 40.05
N PRO A 284 19.37 23.86 40.93
CA PRO A 284 20.81 23.81 41.13
C PRO A 284 21.33 22.44 41.60
N GLU A 285 20.50 21.63 42.27
CA GLU A 285 20.89 20.28 42.72
C GLU A 285 21.16 19.31 41.56
N ILE A 286 20.70 19.65 40.35
CA ILE A 286 20.84 18.83 39.15
C ILE A 286 21.80 19.49 38.16
N THR A 287 21.50 20.74 37.77
CA THR A 287 22.20 21.41 36.67
C THR A 287 23.33 22.34 37.12
N ASN A 288 23.43 22.62 38.43
CA ASN A 288 24.36 23.62 39.00
C ASN A 288 24.27 24.98 38.29
N VAL A 289 23.06 25.39 37.88
CA VAL A 289 22.83 26.66 37.16
C VAL A 289 23.04 27.90 38.03
N ASP A 290 23.05 27.75 39.34
CA ASP A 290 23.38 28.80 40.31
C ASP A 290 24.82 29.31 40.15
N LYS A 291 25.74 28.50 39.61
CA LYS A 291 27.11 28.94 39.29
C LYS A 291 27.17 30.10 38.28
N PHE A 292 26.10 30.32 37.52
CA PHE A 292 26.00 31.42 36.56
C PHE A 292 25.46 32.70 37.19
N LEU A 293 25.07 32.69 38.47
CA LEU A 293 24.70 33.91 39.17
C LEU A 293 25.93 34.81 39.35
N MET A 294 25.88 36.01 38.79
CA MET A 294 26.89 37.05 39.01
C MET A 294 26.69 37.73 40.38
N SER A 295 25.44 37.81 40.84
CA SER A 295 25.07 38.44 42.11
C SER A 295 23.70 37.96 42.59
N GLY A 296 23.46 38.09 43.90
CA GLY A 296 22.22 37.68 44.55
C GLY A 296 22.20 36.20 44.96
N ARG A 297 21.02 35.59 44.95
CA ARG A 297 20.80 34.19 45.34
C ARG A 297 19.81 33.47 44.40
N TRP A 298 19.78 32.14 44.49
CA TRP A 298 18.75 31.31 43.84
C TRP A 298 17.41 31.35 44.62
N PHE A 299 16.36 30.79 44.02
CA PHE A 299 15.02 30.70 44.62
C PHE A 299 14.99 29.86 45.90
N GLU A 300 14.14 30.26 46.84
CA GLU A 300 13.83 29.47 48.04
C GLU A 300 12.50 28.69 47.85
N PRO A 301 12.33 27.52 48.51
CA PRO A 301 11.08 26.77 48.41
C PRO A 301 9.85 27.60 48.86
N GLY A 302 8.84 27.68 48.00
CA GLY A 302 7.61 28.44 48.27
C GLY A 302 7.69 29.93 47.95
N GLU A 303 8.79 30.41 47.38
CA GLU A 303 8.95 31.78 46.88
C GLU A 303 8.16 31.98 45.57
N VAL A 304 7.26 32.97 45.54
CA VAL A 304 6.33 33.19 44.40
C VAL A 304 6.63 34.49 43.65
N ASP A 305 6.85 35.58 44.38
CA ASP A 305 7.04 36.94 43.84
C ASP A 305 8.52 37.31 43.71
N ALA A 306 9.32 36.43 43.10
CA ALA A 306 10.74 36.64 42.84
C ALA A 306 11.09 36.39 41.38
N CYS A 307 12.14 37.04 40.89
CA CYS A 307 12.68 36.80 39.55
C CYS A 307 14.21 36.92 39.53
N ILE A 308 14.82 36.22 38.58
CA ILE A 308 16.24 36.33 38.25
C ILE A 308 16.33 36.90 36.83
N LEU A 309 17.14 37.96 36.68
CA LEU A 309 17.31 38.67 35.41
C LEU A 309 18.65 38.32 34.77
N PRO A 310 18.71 38.08 33.45
CA PRO A 310 19.96 38.17 32.69
C PRO A 310 20.59 39.55 32.84
N ASN A 311 21.92 39.62 32.93
CA ASN A 311 22.68 40.87 33.04
C ASN A 311 22.33 41.88 31.93
N ASP A 312 22.17 41.46 30.67
CA ASP A 312 21.77 42.37 29.59
C ASP A 312 20.39 43.01 29.85
N LEU A 313 19.42 42.23 30.33
CA LEU A 313 18.09 42.75 30.67
C LEU A 313 18.12 43.65 31.90
N ALA A 314 18.91 43.28 32.90
CA ALA A 314 19.08 44.06 34.12
C ALA A 314 19.69 45.44 33.81
N GLU A 315 20.76 45.50 33.01
CA GLU A 315 21.39 46.75 32.56
C GLU A 315 20.41 47.64 31.77
N LEU A 316 19.58 47.05 30.91
CA LEU A 316 18.57 47.78 30.14
C LEU A 316 17.59 48.54 31.04
N VAL A 317 17.16 47.93 32.16
CA VAL A 317 16.27 48.58 33.15
C VAL A 317 17.03 49.29 34.29
N GLY A 318 18.36 49.34 34.20
CA GLY A 318 19.25 50.01 35.15
C GLY A 318 19.46 49.29 36.48
N ILE A 319 19.15 47.99 36.57
CA ILE A 319 19.36 47.15 37.75
C ILE A 319 20.77 46.58 37.69
N PHE A 320 21.60 46.93 38.67
CA PHE A 320 23.00 46.50 38.73
C PHE A 320 23.18 45.37 39.76
N PRO A 321 24.33 44.67 39.78
CA PRO A 321 24.61 43.60 40.74
C PRO A 321 24.39 43.97 42.22
N GLU A 322 24.59 45.24 42.57
CA GLU A 322 24.38 45.79 43.92
C GLU A 322 22.90 45.92 44.31
N ASP A 323 22.01 46.02 43.32
CA ASP A 323 20.57 46.10 43.49
C ASP A 323 19.91 44.72 43.64
N ALA A 324 20.68 43.64 43.47
CA ALA A 324 20.19 42.27 43.60
C ALA A 324 19.71 42.01 45.03
N GLY A 325 18.43 41.65 45.16
CA GLY A 325 17.75 41.46 46.42
C GLY A 325 17.06 42.72 46.95
N THR A 326 17.16 43.90 46.33
CA THR A 326 16.40 45.09 46.77
C THR A 326 15.51 45.66 45.67
N ALA A 327 15.95 45.55 44.41
CA ALA A 327 15.17 45.99 43.26
C ALA A 327 13.84 45.24 43.12
N LYS A 328 12.83 45.98 42.69
CA LYS A 328 11.50 45.46 42.38
C LYS A 328 11.13 45.81 40.94
N ILE A 329 10.51 44.86 40.26
CA ILE A 329 9.92 45.07 38.93
C ILE A 329 8.43 44.76 38.99
N GLU A 330 7.64 45.47 38.20
CA GLU A 330 6.24 45.15 37.97
C GLU A 330 6.09 44.42 36.64
N MET A 331 5.42 43.27 36.64
CA MET A 331 5.15 42.45 35.47
C MET A 331 3.78 41.79 35.63
N LEU A 332 2.94 41.81 34.59
CA LEU A 332 1.58 41.24 34.62
C LEU A 332 0.71 41.74 35.80
N GLY A 333 0.91 43.00 36.22
CA GLY A 333 0.20 43.63 37.34
C GLY A 333 0.59 43.09 38.72
N ARG A 334 1.72 42.39 38.83
CA ARG A 334 2.31 41.91 40.09
C ARG A 334 3.73 42.44 40.27
N VAL A 335 4.14 42.61 41.52
CA VAL A 335 5.46 43.13 41.86
C VAL A 335 6.40 41.98 42.23
N PHE A 336 7.47 41.80 41.47
CA PHE A 336 8.50 40.80 41.68
C PHE A 336 9.75 41.44 42.26
N ARG A 337 10.38 40.75 43.22
CA ARG A 337 11.71 41.10 43.71
C ARG A 337 12.78 40.49 42.80
N VAL A 338 13.72 41.31 42.31
CA VAL A 338 14.89 40.79 41.59
C VAL A 338 15.84 40.22 42.61
N ILE A 339 15.91 38.89 42.72
CA ILE A 339 16.71 38.20 43.74
C ILE A 339 18.11 37.81 43.27
N GLY A 340 18.35 37.84 41.97
CA GLY A 340 19.65 37.53 41.37
C GLY A 340 19.80 38.04 39.94
N ILE A 341 21.05 38.18 39.52
CA ILE A 341 21.43 38.51 38.14
C ILE A 341 22.30 37.38 37.60
N VAL A 342 21.90 36.81 36.46
CA VAL A 342 22.60 35.69 35.81
C VAL A 342 23.45 36.21 34.64
N ASP A 343 24.63 35.60 34.46
CA ASP A 343 25.47 35.78 33.29
C ASP A 343 24.77 35.19 32.05
N SER A 344 24.26 36.05 31.18
CA SER A 344 23.50 35.65 30.01
C SER A 344 24.32 34.81 29.04
N GLU A 345 25.60 35.12 28.84
CA GLU A 345 26.46 34.49 27.83
C GLU A 345 26.79 33.06 28.24
N ASN A 346 27.20 32.86 29.49
CA ASN A 346 27.53 31.54 30.01
C ASN A 346 26.28 30.67 30.23
N PHE A 347 25.18 31.25 30.69
CA PHE A 347 23.91 30.54 30.82
C PHE A 347 23.36 30.08 29.47
N ASN A 348 23.50 30.90 28.42
CA ASN A 348 23.02 30.57 27.08
C ASN A 348 23.84 29.46 26.38
N LYS A 349 25.10 29.27 26.77
CA LYS A 349 25.96 28.19 26.28
C LYS A 349 25.69 26.86 26.98
N TYR A 350 25.06 26.88 28.15
CA TYR A 350 24.73 25.69 28.91
C TYR A 350 23.67 24.85 28.18
N LYS A 351 23.91 23.54 28.13
CA LYS A 351 23.05 22.58 27.44
C LYS A 351 22.73 21.42 28.39
N ASP A 352 21.52 20.88 28.31
CA ASP A 352 21.11 19.73 29.11
C ASP A 352 21.46 18.40 28.42
N LEU A 353 20.98 17.27 28.96
CA LEU A 353 21.23 15.92 28.44
C LEU A 353 20.77 15.75 26.98
N ASP A 354 19.81 16.53 26.51
CA ASP A 354 19.36 16.53 25.12
C ASP A 354 20.24 17.34 24.15
N ASP A 355 21.34 17.94 24.65
CA ASP A 355 22.26 18.83 23.93
C ASP A 355 21.59 20.15 23.46
N GLU A 356 20.51 20.55 24.13
CA GLU A 356 19.73 21.76 23.87
C GLU A 356 19.75 22.74 25.05
N LYS A 357 19.41 24.01 24.80
CA LYS A 357 19.43 25.07 25.83
C LYS A 357 18.23 24.91 26.79
N LEU A 358 18.38 25.38 28.04
CA LEU A 358 17.27 25.40 29.02
C LEU A 358 16.18 26.43 28.69
N THR A 359 16.51 27.45 27.89
CA THR A 359 15.58 28.51 27.51
C THR A 359 14.44 27.98 26.64
N PRO A 360 13.31 28.69 26.50
CA PRO A 360 12.23 28.25 25.62
C PRO A 360 12.62 28.21 24.13
N VAL A 361 11.99 27.31 23.35
CA VAL A 361 12.15 27.23 21.88
C VAL A 361 11.63 28.50 21.18
N ASP A 362 12.33 28.97 20.14
CA ASP A 362 11.85 30.07 19.27
C ASP A 362 10.82 29.53 18.26
N THR A 363 9.55 29.52 18.69
CA THR A 363 8.40 29.01 17.91
C THR A 363 8.17 29.74 16.58
N VAL A 364 8.81 30.89 16.35
CA VAL A 364 8.72 31.62 15.08
C VAL A 364 9.70 31.06 14.06
N LYS A 365 10.93 30.73 14.50
CA LYS A 365 11.96 30.14 13.64
C LYS A 365 11.66 28.69 13.29
N GLU A 366 11.11 27.94 14.23
CA GLU A 366 10.83 26.51 14.13
C GLU A 366 9.41 26.21 13.63
N LYS A 367 8.76 27.17 12.94
CA LYS A 367 7.35 27.05 12.55
C LYS A 367 7.10 25.88 11.61
N ASP A 368 8.01 25.64 10.67
CA ASP A 368 7.88 24.60 9.66
C ASP A 368 8.17 23.22 10.26
N ASP A 369 9.23 23.07 11.07
CA ASP A 369 9.59 21.83 11.75
C ASP A 369 8.51 21.36 12.75
N LEU A 370 7.90 22.31 13.48
CA LEU A 370 6.77 22.03 14.38
C LEU A 370 5.49 21.60 13.64
N ALA A 371 5.31 22.04 12.38
CA ALA A 371 4.18 21.66 11.53
C ALA A 371 4.39 20.27 10.91
N ASP A 372 5.60 19.97 10.42
CA ASP A 372 5.94 18.67 9.83
C ASP A 372 5.87 17.52 10.86
N ALA A 373 6.24 17.79 12.11
CA ALA A 373 6.07 16.84 13.23
C ALA A 373 4.59 16.53 13.57
N GLN A 374 3.62 17.19 12.95
CA GLN A 374 2.19 17.02 13.22
C GLN A 374 1.50 16.06 12.23
N ASP A 375 2.04 15.96 11.01
CA ASP A 375 1.47 15.13 9.92
C ASP A 375 2.10 13.73 9.82
N GLN A 376 3.17 13.46 10.58
CA GLN A 376 3.86 12.17 10.56
C GLN A 376 3.23 11.13 11.51
N ASP A 377 3.18 9.88 11.06
CA ASP A 377 2.73 8.75 11.89
C ASP A 377 3.61 8.64 13.15
N PRO A 378 3.02 8.69 14.37
CA PRO A 378 3.76 8.58 15.64
C PRO A 378 4.69 7.36 15.73
N ARG A 379 4.40 6.29 14.98
CA ARG A 379 5.23 5.07 14.91
C ARG A 379 6.49 5.25 14.07
N VAL A 380 6.48 6.13 13.08
CA VAL A 380 7.63 6.43 12.22
C VAL A 380 8.56 7.43 12.91
N VAL A 381 7.99 8.43 13.58
CA VAL A 381 8.71 9.45 14.37
C VAL A 381 9.55 8.84 15.50
N ALA A 382 9.13 7.69 16.02
CA ALA A 382 9.81 6.93 17.05
C ALA A 382 11.26 6.52 16.74
N ALA A 383 11.48 6.11 15.48
CA ALA A 383 12.75 5.58 15.01
C ALA A 383 13.63 6.67 14.35
N ALA A 384 13.07 7.86 14.15
CA ALA A 384 13.79 9.00 13.62
C ALA A 384 14.78 9.55 14.66
N PRO A 385 15.92 10.13 14.22
CA PRO A 385 16.76 10.96 15.07
C PRO A 385 15.93 12.04 15.76
N ILE A 386 16.29 12.39 17.00
CA ILE A 386 15.66 13.53 17.67
C ILE A 386 16.23 14.80 17.05
N GLU A 387 15.35 15.62 16.48
CA GLU A 387 15.69 16.93 15.95
C GLU A 387 16.03 17.90 17.09
N THR A 388 16.97 18.79 16.82
CA THR A 388 17.39 19.87 17.73
C THR A 388 16.68 21.15 17.34
N PHE A 389 16.09 21.85 18.28
CA PHE A 389 15.35 23.08 18.01
C PHE A 389 16.21 24.33 18.25
N THR A 390 15.87 25.44 17.59
CA THR A 390 16.44 26.75 17.94
C THR A 390 15.74 27.32 19.17
N HIS A 391 16.49 27.70 20.18
CA HIS A 391 15.98 28.32 21.41
C HIS A 391 16.10 29.85 21.41
N LEU A 392 15.26 30.51 22.22
CA LEU A 392 15.41 31.91 22.55
C LEU A 392 16.74 32.14 23.27
N GLU A 393 17.41 33.24 22.92
CA GLU A 393 18.60 33.69 23.62
C GLU A 393 18.25 34.06 25.07
N SER A 394 19.13 33.70 26.01
CA SER A 394 18.94 34.00 27.45
C SER A 394 18.67 35.48 27.71
N THR A 395 19.23 36.37 26.89
CA THR A 395 19.02 37.83 26.93
C THR A 395 17.58 38.27 26.71
N ASN A 396 16.71 37.40 26.22
CA ASN A 396 15.28 37.69 26.00
C ASN A 396 14.36 36.84 26.89
N VAL A 397 14.90 36.20 27.93
CA VAL A 397 14.16 35.26 28.79
C VAL A 397 14.35 35.65 30.25
N MET A 398 13.25 35.86 30.96
CA MET A 398 13.26 36.08 32.41
C MET A 398 13.09 34.75 33.14
N ILE A 399 13.87 34.54 34.20
CA ILE A 399 13.76 33.35 35.05
C ILE A 399 12.87 33.66 36.25
N VAL A 400 11.86 32.83 36.47
CA VAL A 400 10.84 32.98 37.53
C VAL A 400 10.55 31.62 38.18
N PRO A 401 9.90 31.58 39.36
CA PRO A 401 9.49 30.33 39.98
C PRO A 401 8.59 29.49 39.06
N TYR A 402 8.83 28.17 39.05
CA TYR A 402 8.05 27.19 38.29
C TYR A 402 6.54 27.35 38.52
N ASP A 403 6.13 27.43 39.79
CA ASP A 403 4.71 27.50 40.16
C ASP A 403 4.03 28.75 39.57
N PHE A 404 4.72 29.89 39.54
CA PHE A 404 4.19 31.11 38.92
C PHE A 404 3.93 30.93 37.42
N VAL A 405 4.85 30.29 36.69
CA VAL A 405 4.68 30.01 35.25
C VAL A 405 3.48 29.08 35.01
N ARG A 406 3.28 28.10 35.89
CA ARG A 406 2.11 27.20 35.80
C ARG A 406 0.81 27.93 36.08
N ASP A 407 0.78 28.83 37.06
CA ASP A 407 -0.40 29.60 37.44
C ASP A 407 -0.89 30.54 36.33
N ILE A 408 0.01 31.12 35.55
CA ILE A 408 -0.32 32.01 34.42
C ILE A 408 -0.61 31.25 33.11
N GLY A 409 -0.68 29.91 33.16
CA GLY A 409 -1.01 29.09 31.99
C GLY A 409 0.18 28.72 31.10
N GLY A 410 1.42 28.81 31.59
CA GLY A 410 2.59 28.22 30.94
C GLY A 410 2.51 26.69 30.92
N THR A 411 3.34 26.01 30.14
CA THR A 411 3.31 24.55 29.97
C THR A 411 4.43 23.84 30.73
N LEU A 412 4.26 22.56 31.05
CA LEU A 412 5.38 21.71 31.52
C LEU A 412 6.19 21.27 30.30
N ASN A 413 7.45 21.66 30.18
CA ASN A 413 8.24 21.41 28.96
C ASN A 413 9.30 20.33 29.17
N SER A 414 9.87 20.25 30.37
CA SER A 414 10.80 19.17 30.72
C SER A 414 10.77 18.86 32.22
N VAL A 415 11.22 17.65 32.58
CA VAL A 415 11.43 17.22 33.96
C VAL A 415 12.78 16.55 34.07
N ALA A 416 13.69 17.13 34.84
CA ALA A 416 14.98 16.55 35.14
C ALA A 416 14.89 15.68 36.42
N ILE A 417 15.63 14.57 36.41
CA ILE A 417 15.63 13.57 37.48
C ILE A 417 17.08 13.18 37.73
N SER A 418 17.55 13.29 38.96
CA SER A 418 18.92 12.90 39.32
C SER A 418 18.99 12.49 40.79
N ASN A 419 20.20 12.28 41.30
CA ASN A 419 20.44 11.97 42.72
C ASN A 419 19.65 10.74 43.18
N PHE A 420 19.70 9.67 42.37
CA PHE A 420 19.03 8.41 42.68
C PHE A 420 19.59 7.78 43.96
N ARG A 421 18.69 7.22 44.77
CA ARG A 421 18.95 6.64 46.09
C ARG A 421 18.41 5.22 46.16
N ASP A 422 19.09 4.38 46.92
CA ASP A 422 18.62 3.03 47.25
C ASP A 422 17.56 3.05 48.37
N ASP A 423 17.03 1.87 48.72
CA ASP A 423 16.01 1.72 49.77
C ASP A 423 16.53 2.12 51.17
N ALA A 424 17.86 2.21 51.35
CA ALA A 424 18.52 2.69 52.57
C ALA A 424 18.83 4.20 52.52
N GLY A 425 18.47 4.90 51.44
CA GLY A 425 18.68 6.32 51.23
C GLY A 425 20.09 6.71 50.78
N GLN A 426 20.96 5.76 50.45
CA GLN A 426 22.32 6.00 49.95
C GLN A 426 22.33 6.24 48.43
N PRO A 427 23.30 7.01 47.90
CA PRO A 427 23.43 7.20 46.45
C PRO A 427 23.53 5.88 45.70
N LYS A 428 22.65 5.69 44.71
CA LYS A 428 22.57 4.46 43.91
C LYS A 428 23.47 4.56 42.69
N ALA A 429 24.56 3.77 42.69
CA ALA A 429 25.56 3.77 41.61
C ALA A 429 25.04 3.31 40.23
N ASN A 430 23.97 2.51 40.19
CA ASN A 430 23.35 2.09 38.94
C ASN A 430 21.82 2.21 39.04
N PHE A 431 21.28 3.32 38.55
CA PHE A 431 19.85 3.63 38.51
C PHE A 431 19.18 3.26 37.18
N VAL A 432 19.96 2.85 36.17
CA VAL A 432 19.45 2.53 34.83
C VAL A 432 18.31 1.49 34.87
N PRO A 433 18.38 0.40 35.67
CA PRO A 433 17.26 -0.55 35.76
C PRO A 433 15.94 0.06 36.23
N ASP A 434 15.98 1.08 37.10
CA ASP A 434 14.75 1.74 37.59
C ASP A 434 14.10 2.58 36.48
N ILE A 435 14.93 3.23 35.67
CA ILE A 435 14.48 3.94 34.48
C ILE A 435 13.91 2.95 33.46
N GLU A 436 14.59 1.84 33.21
CA GLU A 436 14.12 0.80 32.29
C GLU A 436 12.75 0.26 32.73
N ASP A 437 12.58 -0.09 34.02
CA ASP A 437 11.30 -0.55 34.57
C ASP A 437 10.20 0.50 34.39
N PHE A 438 10.50 1.77 34.65
CA PHE A 438 9.56 2.88 34.43
C PHE A 438 9.18 3.02 32.95
N MET A 439 10.16 3.01 32.05
CA MET A 439 9.97 3.18 30.60
C MET A 439 9.18 2.03 29.94
N THR A 440 9.12 0.84 30.55
CA THR A 440 8.24 -0.24 30.05
C THR A 440 6.74 0.10 30.18
N ARG A 441 6.38 1.03 31.07
CA ARG A 441 4.99 1.33 31.46
C ARG A 441 4.47 2.67 30.98
N VAL A 442 5.34 3.53 30.48
CA VAL A 442 4.99 4.87 30.01
C VAL A 442 5.30 5.04 28.53
N SER A 443 4.57 5.94 27.87
CA SER A 443 4.84 6.32 26.48
C SER A 443 5.57 7.67 26.40
N LEU A 444 6.81 7.73 26.88
CA LEU A 444 7.60 8.96 27.00
C LEU A 444 8.95 8.84 26.29
N THR A 445 9.58 9.99 26.03
CA THR A 445 11.00 10.07 25.65
C THR A 445 11.79 10.55 26.85
N MET A 446 12.84 9.81 27.20
CA MET A 446 13.74 10.15 28.31
C MET A 446 15.19 10.10 27.84
N PHE A 447 15.96 11.15 28.08
CA PHE A 447 17.40 11.22 27.84
C PHE A 447 18.11 10.84 29.13
N VAL A 448 18.93 9.79 29.09
CA VAL A 448 19.58 9.26 30.29
C VAL A 448 21.07 9.46 30.17
N GLY A 449 21.63 10.27 31.04
CA GLY A 449 23.07 10.44 31.21
C GLY A 449 23.59 9.41 32.21
N TYR A 450 24.48 8.52 31.76
CA TYR A 450 25.11 7.53 32.65
C TYR A 450 26.50 7.16 32.12
N ASN A 451 27.50 7.09 33.01
CA ASN A 451 28.89 6.72 32.66
C ASN A 451 29.49 7.56 31.51
N GLY A 452 29.21 8.86 31.46
CA GLY A 452 29.78 9.75 30.45
C GLY A 452 29.16 9.65 29.06
N GLN A 453 28.04 8.92 28.90
CA GLN A 453 27.29 8.85 27.64
C GLN A 453 25.80 9.15 27.86
N VAL A 454 25.21 9.92 26.96
CA VAL A 454 23.75 10.09 26.91
C VAL A 454 23.13 9.02 26.02
N THR A 455 22.09 8.36 26.52
CA THR A 455 21.26 7.43 25.76
C THR A 455 19.80 7.87 25.80
N VAL A 456 19.17 7.94 24.65
CA VAL A 456 17.73 8.21 24.54
C VAL A 456 16.96 6.92 24.69
N TYR A 457 16.03 6.90 25.64
CA TYR A 457 15.05 5.85 25.86
C TYR A 457 13.71 6.30 25.27
N SER A 458 13.23 5.55 24.26
CA SER A 458 11.92 5.78 23.63
C SER A 458 11.11 4.49 23.65
N SER A 459 9.90 4.56 24.20
CA SER A 459 9.00 3.42 24.43
C SER A 459 8.14 3.04 23.21
N ILE A 460 8.38 3.63 22.04
CA ILE A 460 7.51 3.36 20.88
C ILE A 460 7.95 2.02 20.25
N GLY A 461 7.05 1.04 20.33
CA GLY A 461 7.30 -0.29 19.80
C GLY A 461 7.36 -0.27 18.28
N SER A 462 8.51 -0.65 17.71
CA SER A 462 8.60 -0.94 16.29
C SER A 462 8.23 -2.39 16.03
N THR A 463 7.38 -2.61 15.04
CA THR A 463 7.33 -3.91 14.37
C THR A 463 8.57 -4.02 13.48
N SER A 464 9.67 -4.59 13.98
CA SER A 464 10.80 -4.89 13.12
C SER A 464 10.49 -6.18 12.34
N LEU A 465 10.41 -6.08 11.02
CA LEU A 465 10.43 -7.24 10.13
C LEU A 465 11.86 -7.81 10.12
N SER A 466 12.23 -8.50 11.21
CA SER A 466 13.46 -9.28 11.24
C SER A 466 13.31 -10.49 10.30
N GLY A 467 14.39 -10.87 9.61
CA GLY A 467 14.44 -12.08 8.79
C GLY A 467 14.29 -11.91 7.28
N LEU A 468 13.92 -10.73 6.75
CA LEU A 468 13.81 -10.50 5.29
C LEU A 468 15.12 -10.80 4.54
N GLY A 469 16.28 -10.45 5.13
CA GLY A 469 17.59 -10.76 4.55
C GLY A 469 17.86 -12.26 4.45
N ALA A 470 17.33 -13.07 5.39
CA ALA A 470 17.47 -14.52 5.37
C ALA A 470 16.57 -15.21 4.32
N LEU A 471 15.52 -14.52 3.83
CA LEU A 471 14.60 -15.07 2.82
C LEU A 471 15.16 -15.03 1.40
N PHE A 472 16.18 -14.20 1.13
CA PHE A 472 16.69 -14.02 -0.22
C PHE A 472 17.16 -15.34 -0.84
N ILE A 473 17.94 -16.12 -0.10
CA ILE A 473 18.50 -17.39 -0.61
C ILE A 473 17.38 -18.42 -0.87
N PRO A 474 16.47 -18.73 0.07
CA PRO A 474 15.35 -19.63 -0.19
C PRO A 474 14.47 -19.21 -1.37
N ILE A 475 14.13 -17.93 -1.49
CA ILE A 475 13.32 -17.41 -2.60
C ILE A 475 14.05 -17.53 -3.93
N LEU A 476 15.36 -17.28 -3.97
CA LEU A 476 16.14 -17.47 -5.19
C LEU A 476 16.17 -18.93 -5.61
N ILE A 477 16.40 -19.85 -4.67
CA ILE A 477 16.38 -21.30 -4.92
C ILE A 477 15.00 -21.72 -5.43
N ALA A 478 13.92 -21.22 -4.82
CA ALA A 478 12.56 -21.43 -5.29
C ALA A 478 12.36 -21.03 -6.74
N ALA A 479 12.77 -19.80 -7.07
CA ALA A 479 12.60 -19.24 -8.39
C ALA A 479 13.29 -20.09 -9.44
N LEU A 480 14.53 -20.51 -9.17
CA LEU A 480 15.31 -21.37 -10.06
C LEU A 480 14.70 -22.77 -10.22
N ILE A 481 14.20 -23.37 -9.13
CA ILE A 481 13.52 -24.68 -9.19
C ILE A 481 12.25 -24.59 -10.04
N VAL A 482 11.40 -23.58 -9.80
CA VAL A 482 10.16 -23.38 -10.56
C VAL A 482 10.46 -23.11 -12.03
N LEU A 483 11.43 -22.23 -12.31
CA LEU A 483 11.86 -21.93 -13.67
C LEU A 483 12.30 -23.21 -14.38
N ASN A 484 13.20 -23.99 -13.78
CA ASN A 484 13.73 -25.21 -14.39
C ASN A 484 12.64 -26.27 -14.61
N THR A 485 11.77 -26.49 -13.62
CA THR A 485 10.67 -27.46 -13.73
C THR A 485 9.62 -27.06 -14.77
N MET A 486 9.25 -25.78 -14.84
CA MET A 486 8.31 -25.28 -15.85
C MET A 486 8.93 -25.28 -17.25
N MET A 487 10.21 -24.91 -17.40
CA MET A 487 10.92 -25.04 -18.68
C MET A 487 10.96 -26.48 -19.18
N GLY A 488 11.30 -27.44 -18.30
CA GLY A 488 11.26 -28.86 -18.63
C GLY A 488 9.87 -29.32 -19.06
N ALA A 489 8.81 -28.85 -18.38
CA ALA A 489 7.42 -29.15 -18.75
C ALA A 489 7.05 -28.60 -20.14
N VAL A 490 7.51 -27.40 -20.52
CA VAL A 490 7.27 -26.81 -21.85
C VAL A 490 7.95 -27.66 -22.94
N TYR A 491 9.23 -27.99 -22.77
CA TYR A 491 10.00 -28.71 -23.79
C TYR A 491 9.48 -30.13 -24.06
N GLU A 492 9.12 -30.85 -23.01
CA GLU A 492 8.57 -32.19 -23.16
C GLU A 492 7.16 -32.22 -23.78
N ARG A 493 6.51 -31.05 -23.89
CA ARG A 493 5.15 -30.90 -24.43
C ARG A 493 5.16 -30.16 -25.76
N PHE A 494 6.31 -30.07 -26.42
CA PHE A 494 6.44 -29.41 -27.71
C PHE A 494 5.43 -29.94 -28.75
N ASN A 495 5.29 -31.27 -28.84
CA ASN A 495 4.33 -31.89 -29.76
C ASN A 495 2.86 -31.58 -29.37
N GLU A 496 2.55 -31.52 -28.08
CA GLU A 496 1.21 -31.16 -27.60
C GLU A 496 0.88 -29.69 -27.92
N ILE A 497 1.84 -28.79 -27.76
CA ILE A 497 1.73 -27.36 -28.10
C ILE A 497 1.46 -27.19 -29.60
N GLY A 498 2.16 -27.96 -30.45
CA GLY A 498 1.91 -28.01 -31.89
C GLY A 498 0.48 -28.46 -32.23
N ILE A 499 -0.04 -29.49 -31.56
CA ILE A 499 -1.43 -29.96 -31.73
C ILE A 499 -2.42 -28.86 -31.30
N TYR A 500 -2.18 -28.21 -30.16
CA TYR A 500 -3.03 -27.12 -29.68
C TYR A 500 -3.07 -25.92 -30.64
N SER A 501 -1.92 -25.56 -31.21
CA SER A 501 -1.85 -24.54 -32.25
C SER A 501 -2.59 -24.95 -33.52
N ALA A 502 -2.44 -26.21 -33.96
CA ALA A 502 -3.14 -26.74 -35.13
C ALA A 502 -4.68 -26.77 -34.95
N VAL A 503 -5.16 -26.97 -33.72
CA VAL A 503 -6.59 -26.90 -33.36
C VAL A 503 -7.08 -25.45 -33.20
N GLY A 504 -6.20 -24.46 -33.29
CA GLY A 504 -6.54 -23.03 -33.33
C GLY A 504 -6.39 -22.29 -32.00
N LEU A 505 -5.66 -22.83 -31.01
CA LEU A 505 -5.34 -22.08 -29.80
C LEU A 505 -4.30 -21.00 -30.11
N ALA A 506 -4.67 -19.74 -29.83
CA ALA A 506 -3.75 -18.61 -29.95
C ALA A 506 -2.55 -18.74 -28.97
N PRO A 507 -1.38 -18.15 -29.31
CA PRO A 507 -0.19 -18.16 -28.44
C PRO A 507 -0.46 -17.74 -26.99
N ASN A 508 -1.30 -16.72 -26.79
CA ASN A 508 -1.68 -16.25 -25.45
C ASN A 508 -2.51 -17.29 -24.67
N HIS A 509 -3.34 -18.09 -25.35
CA HIS A 509 -4.11 -19.16 -24.69
C HIS A 509 -3.18 -20.31 -24.27
N ILE A 510 -2.14 -20.59 -25.06
CA ILE A 510 -1.12 -21.60 -24.73
C ILE A 510 -0.27 -21.13 -23.56
N ALA A 511 0.14 -19.86 -23.53
CA ALA A 511 0.81 -19.28 -22.36
C ALA A 511 -0.10 -19.33 -21.11
N ALA A 512 -1.39 -19.03 -21.25
CA ALA A 512 -2.37 -19.10 -20.15
C ALA A 512 -2.51 -20.52 -19.57
N LEU A 513 -2.31 -21.56 -20.37
CA LEU A 513 -2.32 -22.96 -19.92
C LEU A 513 -1.22 -23.21 -18.87
N PHE A 514 0.00 -22.75 -19.13
CA PHE A 514 1.12 -22.90 -18.19
C PHE A 514 1.00 -21.98 -16.97
N MET A 515 0.43 -20.77 -17.15
CA MET A 515 0.11 -19.89 -16.02
C MET A 515 -0.95 -20.50 -15.09
N ALA A 516 -1.91 -21.25 -15.64
CA ALA A 516 -2.89 -21.99 -14.86
C ALA A 516 -2.23 -23.14 -14.05
N GLU A 517 -1.27 -23.86 -14.64
CA GLU A 517 -0.48 -24.87 -13.92
C GLU A 517 0.28 -24.27 -12.74
N ALA A 518 0.92 -23.11 -12.95
CA ALA A 518 1.57 -22.38 -11.87
C ALA A 518 0.60 -21.90 -10.78
N ALA A 519 -0.61 -21.46 -11.13
CA ALA A 519 -1.63 -21.09 -10.15
C ALA A 519 -2.04 -22.27 -9.26
N VAL A 520 -2.19 -23.46 -9.84
CA VAL A 520 -2.44 -24.70 -9.08
C VAL A 520 -1.28 -24.97 -8.12
N PHE A 521 -0.05 -24.94 -8.62
CA PHE A 521 1.13 -25.19 -7.79
C PHE A 521 1.34 -24.15 -6.67
N ALA A 522 1.13 -22.87 -6.96
CA ALA A 522 1.23 -21.78 -6.00
C ALA A 522 0.20 -21.94 -4.86
N THR A 523 -1.05 -22.24 -5.21
CA THR A 523 -2.12 -22.40 -4.21
C THR A 523 -2.00 -23.68 -3.40
N LEU A 524 -1.67 -24.82 -4.03
CA LEU A 524 -1.43 -26.08 -3.33
C LEU A 524 -0.22 -25.94 -2.38
N GLY A 525 0.91 -25.42 -2.87
CA GLY A 525 2.11 -25.21 -2.08
C GLY A 525 1.88 -24.26 -0.91
N ALA A 526 1.13 -23.18 -1.12
CA ALA A 526 0.75 -22.23 -0.09
C ALA A 526 -0.07 -22.86 1.04
N VAL A 527 -1.17 -23.55 0.72
CA VAL A 527 -2.07 -24.16 1.72
C VAL A 527 -1.40 -25.32 2.43
N PHE A 528 -0.74 -26.23 1.71
CA PHE A 528 -0.06 -27.36 2.34
C PHE A 528 1.16 -26.92 3.14
N GLY A 529 1.95 -25.96 2.65
CA GLY A 529 3.14 -25.48 3.35
C GLY A 529 2.76 -24.79 4.66
N TYR A 530 1.70 -23.99 4.63
CA TYR A 530 1.10 -23.41 5.83
C TYR A 530 0.61 -24.46 6.82
N LEU A 531 -0.19 -25.43 6.37
CA LEU A 531 -0.73 -26.48 7.24
C LEU A 531 0.36 -27.33 7.87
N ILE A 532 1.36 -27.75 7.10
CA ILE A 532 2.49 -28.51 7.64
C ILE A 532 3.26 -27.69 8.67
N GLY A 533 3.49 -26.41 8.41
CA GLY A 533 4.13 -25.51 9.37
C GLY A 533 3.36 -25.42 10.68
N GLN A 534 2.05 -25.17 10.60
CA GLN A 534 1.19 -25.07 11.77
C GLN A 534 1.10 -26.38 12.57
N VAL A 535 0.94 -27.52 11.88
CA VAL A 535 0.93 -28.83 12.54
C VAL A 535 2.27 -29.13 13.21
N LEU A 536 3.39 -28.82 12.54
CA LEU A 536 4.71 -29.04 13.10
C LEU A 536 4.91 -28.19 14.36
N VAL A 537 4.54 -26.90 14.34
CA VAL A 537 4.64 -26.03 15.52
C VAL A 537 3.80 -26.55 16.67
N LEU A 538 2.55 -26.95 16.40
CA LEU A 538 1.68 -27.51 17.43
C LEU A 538 2.31 -28.75 18.09
N VAL A 539 2.83 -29.67 17.27
CA VAL A 539 3.49 -30.88 17.77
C VAL A 539 4.75 -30.56 18.58
N LEU A 540 5.58 -29.62 18.11
CA LEU A 540 6.78 -29.21 18.82
C LEU A 540 6.45 -28.50 20.15
N TYR A 541 5.38 -27.71 20.17
CA TYR A 541 4.86 -27.04 21.37
C TYR A 541 4.38 -28.05 22.41
N GLU A 542 3.52 -28.99 22.02
CA GLU A 542 3.00 -30.04 22.93
C GLU A 542 4.12 -30.94 23.49
N ARG A 543 5.20 -31.13 22.73
CA ARG A 543 6.36 -31.92 23.14
C ARG A 543 7.40 -31.13 23.96
N GLY A 544 7.21 -29.83 24.16
CA GLY A 544 8.15 -28.96 24.87
C GLY A 544 9.50 -28.78 24.16
N LEU A 545 9.57 -29.05 22.85
CA LEU A 545 10.81 -29.04 22.06
C LEU A 545 11.17 -27.66 21.51
N LEU A 546 10.29 -26.66 21.68
CA LEU A 546 10.48 -25.31 21.15
C LEU A 546 11.48 -24.46 21.95
N GLY A 547 11.76 -24.78 23.22
CA GLY A 547 12.64 -23.96 24.06
C GLY A 547 12.19 -22.49 24.09
N ALA A 548 13.04 -21.57 23.64
CA ALA A 548 12.76 -20.13 23.52
C ALA A 548 12.35 -19.68 22.10
N LEU A 549 12.06 -20.61 21.18
CA LEU A 549 11.64 -20.27 19.81
C LEU A 549 10.16 -19.89 19.77
N GLU A 550 9.89 -18.61 19.55
CA GLU A 550 8.55 -18.10 19.26
C GLU A 550 8.30 -18.13 17.75
N LEU A 551 7.43 -19.03 17.32
CA LEU A 551 7.10 -19.24 15.91
C LEU A 551 5.73 -18.63 15.58
N ASN A 552 5.75 -17.48 14.91
CA ASN A 552 4.56 -16.71 14.59
C ASN A 552 3.98 -17.08 13.21
N TYR A 553 3.37 -18.27 13.10
CA TYR A 553 2.73 -18.73 11.86
C TYR A 553 1.32 -18.19 11.64
N SER A 554 0.75 -17.46 12.61
CA SER A 554 -0.65 -17.04 12.53
C SER A 554 -0.85 -15.55 12.20
N SER A 555 0.22 -14.78 12.00
CA SER A 555 0.16 -13.33 11.81
C SER A 555 0.13 -12.89 10.35
N LEU A 556 0.03 -11.57 10.15
CA LEU A 556 0.20 -10.89 8.86
C LEU A 556 1.54 -11.24 8.17
N SER A 557 2.58 -11.64 8.91
CA SER A 557 3.85 -12.04 8.31
C SER A 557 3.77 -13.38 7.58
N ALA A 558 2.95 -14.31 8.08
CA ALA A 558 2.67 -15.56 7.38
C ALA A 558 1.93 -15.30 6.06
N ILE A 559 1.00 -14.32 6.06
CA ILE A 559 0.32 -13.88 4.84
C ILE A 559 1.32 -13.31 3.84
N SER A 560 2.19 -12.38 4.28
CA SER A 560 3.17 -11.76 3.38
C SER A 560 4.17 -12.77 2.81
N ALA A 561 4.68 -13.70 3.64
CA ALA A 561 5.53 -14.79 3.20
C ALA A 561 4.85 -15.69 2.16
N THR A 562 3.58 -16.04 2.39
CA THR A 562 2.78 -16.84 1.45
C THR A 562 2.59 -16.12 0.12
N LEU A 563 2.27 -14.82 0.16
CA LEU A 563 2.13 -14.00 -1.04
C LEU A 563 3.45 -13.86 -1.81
N ILE A 564 4.58 -13.71 -1.10
CA ILE A 564 5.91 -13.67 -1.71
C ILE A 564 6.18 -14.98 -2.45
N VAL A 565 5.95 -16.14 -1.81
CA VAL A 565 6.17 -17.45 -2.46
C VAL A 565 5.25 -17.62 -3.68
N MET A 566 3.97 -17.28 -3.57
CA MET A 566 3.05 -17.32 -4.70
C MET A 566 3.53 -16.42 -5.84
N ALA A 567 3.94 -15.18 -5.54
CA ALA A 567 4.50 -14.25 -6.51
C ALA A 567 5.76 -14.81 -7.17
N THR A 568 6.66 -15.43 -6.41
CA THR A 568 7.85 -16.09 -6.95
C THR A 568 7.49 -17.19 -7.94
N VAL A 569 6.50 -18.03 -7.64
CA VAL A 569 6.03 -19.08 -8.56
C VAL A 569 5.49 -18.47 -9.86
N PHE A 570 4.64 -17.44 -9.77
CA PHE A 570 4.10 -16.76 -10.94
C PHE A 570 5.18 -16.09 -11.78
N LEU A 571 6.05 -15.29 -11.16
CA LEU A 571 7.14 -14.58 -11.84
C LEU A 571 8.10 -15.54 -12.54
N SER A 572 8.44 -16.66 -11.89
CA SER A 572 9.32 -17.68 -12.46
C SER A 572 8.68 -18.45 -13.62
N THR A 573 7.34 -18.44 -13.72
CA THR A 573 6.59 -19.10 -14.79
C THR A 573 6.36 -18.18 -16.00
N LEU A 574 6.46 -16.85 -15.84
CA LEU A 574 6.23 -15.91 -16.95
C LEU A 574 7.13 -16.20 -18.16
N TYR A 575 8.41 -16.45 -17.95
CA TYR A 575 9.35 -16.76 -19.04
C TYR A 575 9.03 -18.10 -19.75
N PRO A 576 8.88 -19.23 -19.04
CA PRO A 576 8.43 -20.50 -19.65
C PRO A 576 7.10 -20.38 -20.39
N ALA A 577 6.10 -19.70 -19.82
CA ALA A 577 4.80 -19.51 -20.43
C ALA A 577 4.88 -18.71 -21.73
N LYS A 578 5.66 -17.62 -21.74
CA LYS A 578 5.94 -16.85 -22.96
C LYS A 578 6.60 -17.72 -24.02
N LYS A 579 7.63 -18.48 -23.65
CA LYS A 579 8.35 -19.37 -24.56
C LYS A 579 7.42 -20.42 -25.17
N ALA A 580 6.50 -20.99 -24.39
CA ALA A 580 5.51 -21.93 -24.90
C ALA A 580 4.54 -21.30 -25.91
N GLY A 581 4.12 -20.06 -25.68
CA GLY A 581 3.30 -19.29 -26.62
C GLY A 581 4.06 -19.00 -27.92
N ASP A 582 5.32 -18.59 -27.84
CA ASP A 582 6.16 -18.30 -29.00
C ASP A 582 6.42 -19.55 -29.85
N MET A 583 6.56 -20.73 -29.23
CA MET A 583 6.68 -22.03 -29.92
C MET A 583 5.43 -22.44 -30.68
N ALA A 584 4.27 -21.88 -30.34
CA ALA A 584 3.00 -22.21 -30.97
C ALA A 584 2.75 -21.45 -32.28
N VAL A 585 3.52 -20.41 -32.59
CA VAL A 585 3.36 -19.65 -33.82
C VAL A 585 3.96 -20.46 -34.97
N PRO A 586 3.17 -21.01 -35.90
CA PRO A 586 3.72 -21.59 -37.12
C PRO A 586 4.39 -20.45 -37.89
N ASP A 587 5.64 -20.69 -38.29
CA ASP A 587 6.49 -19.90 -39.17
C ASP A 587 5.87 -18.61 -39.74
N VAL A 588 6.30 -17.46 -39.21
CA VAL A 588 5.85 -16.10 -39.52
C VAL A 588 6.36 -15.64 -40.90
N THR A 589 6.13 -16.41 -41.96
CA THR A 589 6.69 -16.11 -43.29
C THR A 589 5.69 -16.10 -44.45
N ARG A 590 4.39 -15.87 -44.18
CA ARG A 590 3.49 -15.30 -45.20
C ARG A 590 2.63 -14.17 -44.63
N LYS A 591 3.26 -13.03 -44.33
CA LYS A 591 2.52 -11.75 -44.40
C LYS A 591 2.04 -11.64 -45.83
N TRP A 592 0.73 -11.63 -46.02
CA TRP A 592 0.14 -11.45 -47.33
C TRP A 592 0.41 -10.02 -47.80
N GLU A 593 1.17 -9.87 -48.88
CA GLU A 593 1.46 -8.59 -49.52
C GLU A 593 0.60 -8.46 -50.77
N PHE A 594 -0.15 -7.35 -50.85
CA PHE A 594 -0.93 -7.00 -52.04
C PHE A 594 -0.01 -6.35 -53.07
N PRO A 595 -0.26 -6.53 -54.37
CA PRO A 595 0.43 -5.77 -55.41
C PRO A 595 0.16 -4.27 -55.23
N ASP A 596 1.02 -3.43 -55.79
CA ASP A 596 0.81 -1.98 -55.77
C ASP A 596 -0.34 -1.58 -56.74
N PRO A 597 -1.17 -0.58 -56.39
CA PRO A 597 -2.27 -0.12 -57.24
C PRO A 597 -1.75 0.59 -58.50
N GLU A 598 -2.51 0.48 -59.59
CA GLU A 598 -2.28 1.21 -60.85
C GLU A 598 -3.05 2.54 -60.81
N GLY A 599 -2.40 3.58 -60.29
CA GLY A 599 -3.02 4.90 -60.12
C GLY A 599 -4.17 4.85 -59.11
N ASP A 600 -5.39 5.08 -59.59
CA ASP A 600 -6.62 5.07 -58.78
C ASP A 600 -7.32 3.71 -58.74
N ARG A 601 -6.81 2.72 -59.48
CA ARG A 601 -7.39 1.40 -59.59
C ARG A 601 -6.49 0.36 -58.94
N TRP A 602 -7.05 -0.39 -58.00
CA TRP A 602 -6.38 -1.52 -57.37
C TRP A 602 -7.06 -2.81 -57.81
N PHE A 603 -6.32 -3.67 -58.48
CA PHE A 603 -6.81 -4.96 -58.98
C PHE A 603 -5.92 -6.10 -58.46
N PHE A 604 -6.52 -7.12 -57.86
CA PHE A 604 -5.81 -8.33 -57.45
C PHE A 604 -6.74 -9.52 -57.19
N ASP A 605 -6.17 -10.72 -57.28
CA ASP A 605 -6.81 -11.95 -56.82
C ASP A 605 -6.82 -12.01 -55.28
N PHE A 606 -8.00 -12.16 -54.69
CA PHE A 606 -8.12 -12.45 -53.27
C PHE A 606 -7.73 -13.93 -53.03
N PRO A 607 -6.83 -14.25 -52.08
CA PRO A 607 -6.30 -15.59 -51.82
C PRO A 607 -7.31 -16.42 -51.03
N PHE A 608 -8.50 -16.55 -51.59
CA PHE A 608 -9.58 -17.33 -51.07
C PHE A 608 -10.30 -17.96 -52.26
N THR A 609 -10.56 -19.25 -52.15
CA THR A 609 -11.29 -20.02 -53.15
C THR A 609 -12.46 -20.71 -52.49
N VAL A 610 -13.55 -20.83 -53.23
CA VAL A 610 -14.84 -21.30 -52.70
C VAL A 610 -15.44 -22.29 -53.67
N GLY A 611 -15.99 -23.38 -53.15
CA GLY A 611 -16.70 -24.34 -53.97
C GLY A 611 -18.00 -23.75 -54.51
N GLY A 612 -18.39 -24.11 -55.72
CA GLY A 612 -19.59 -23.59 -56.39
C GLY A 612 -20.90 -23.88 -55.65
N ALA A 613 -20.94 -24.89 -54.79
CA ALA A 613 -22.09 -25.14 -53.92
C ALA A 613 -22.23 -24.10 -52.78
N GLU A 614 -21.15 -23.47 -52.35
CA GLU A 614 -21.16 -22.51 -51.23
C GLU A 614 -21.10 -21.04 -51.70
N ILE A 615 -20.73 -20.77 -52.95
CA ILE A 615 -20.45 -19.41 -53.43
C ILE A 615 -21.66 -18.48 -53.31
N LEU A 616 -22.86 -18.98 -53.65
CA LEU A 616 -24.09 -18.20 -53.58
C LEU A 616 -24.40 -17.77 -52.14
N GLY A 617 -24.44 -18.73 -51.21
CA GLY A 617 -24.69 -18.43 -49.80
C GLY A 617 -23.62 -17.53 -49.18
N MET A 618 -22.35 -17.70 -49.57
CA MET A 618 -21.28 -16.84 -49.08
C MET A 618 -21.43 -15.40 -49.57
N TYR A 619 -21.74 -15.20 -50.85
CA TYR A 619 -21.93 -13.85 -51.40
C TYR A 619 -23.17 -13.18 -50.81
N THR A 620 -24.25 -13.91 -50.57
CA THR A 620 -25.42 -13.39 -49.84
C THR A 620 -25.07 -12.99 -48.40
N TYR A 621 -24.31 -13.81 -47.69
CA TYR A 621 -23.80 -13.46 -46.36
C TYR A 621 -22.92 -12.20 -46.40
N LEU A 622 -22.01 -12.09 -47.37
CA LEU A 622 -21.16 -10.91 -47.51
C LEU A 622 -21.98 -9.64 -47.81
N THR A 623 -23.00 -9.73 -48.66
CA THR A 623 -23.94 -8.64 -48.92
C THR A 623 -24.61 -8.17 -47.63
N ARG A 624 -25.17 -9.09 -46.82
CA ARG A 624 -25.78 -8.74 -45.51
C ARG A 624 -24.77 -8.13 -44.54
N VAL A 625 -23.54 -8.62 -44.55
CA VAL A 625 -22.46 -8.02 -43.76
C VAL A 625 -22.20 -6.60 -44.22
N PHE A 626 -22.04 -6.32 -45.51
CA PHE A 626 -21.81 -4.96 -45.99
C PHE A 626 -22.99 -4.03 -45.74
N GLU A 627 -24.23 -4.50 -45.90
CA GLU A 627 -25.45 -3.74 -45.54
C GLU A 627 -25.46 -3.36 -44.05
N SER A 628 -24.95 -4.22 -43.17
CA SER A 628 -24.83 -3.90 -41.73
C SER A 628 -23.81 -2.79 -41.42
N TYR A 629 -22.93 -2.45 -42.37
CA TYR A 629 -22.03 -1.30 -42.30
C TYR A 629 -22.65 -0.02 -42.90
N GLY A 630 -23.97 0.05 -43.06
CA GLY A 630 -24.71 1.21 -43.58
C GLY A 630 -24.69 2.48 -42.71
N GLU A 631 -25.47 3.50 -43.14
CA GLU A 631 -25.60 4.78 -42.46
C GLU A 631 -26.03 4.60 -40.98
N GLY A 632 -25.19 5.08 -40.05
CA GLY A 632 -25.39 4.95 -38.60
C GLY A 632 -24.51 3.90 -37.92
N SER A 633 -23.72 3.13 -38.67
CA SER A 633 -22.73 2.22 -38.11
C SER A 633 -21.46 2.95 -37.66
N VAL A 634 -20.92 2.60 -36.48
CA VAL A 634 -19.61 3.06 -36.00
C VAL A 634 -18.65 1.87 -36.16
N GLY A 635 -17.74 1.93 -37.14
CA GLY A 635 -16.88 0.79 -37.48
C GLY A 635 -15.63 1.18 -38.28
N ASP A 636 -14.94 0.16 -38.80
CA ASP A 636 -13.70 0.33 -39.58
C ASP A 636 -13.95 0.99 -40.97
N PHE A 637 -15.19 0.91 -41.48
CA PHE A 637 -15.67 1.58 -42.69
C PHE A 637 -17.20 1.71 -42.67
N VAL A 638 -17.75 2.62 -43.48
CA VAL A 638 -19.18 2.68 -43.83
C VAL A 638 -19.33 2.17 -45.26
N ALA A 639 -20.35 1.36 -45.55
CA ALA A 639 -20.69 0.90 -46.88
C ALA A 639 -22.10 1.34 -47.28
N ASP A 640 -22.25 1.78 -48.52
CA ASP A 640 -23.52 2.18 -49.11
C ASP A 640 -23.62 1.64 -50.55
N HIS A 641 -24.82 1.69 -51.12
CA HIS A 641 -25.10 1.23 -52.49
C HIS A 641 -24.69 -0.24 -52.74
N VAL A 642 -24.79 -1.10 -51.72
CA VAL A 642 -24.47 -2.53 -51.84
C VAL A 642 -25.46 -3.19 -52.81
N ARG A 643 -24.96 -3.75 -53.91
CA ARG A 643 -25.74 -4.47 -54.92
C ARG A 643 -25.15 -5.84 -55.16
N PHE A 644 -26.01 -6.86 -55.13
CA PHE A 644 -25.64 -8.23 -55.45
C PHE A 644 -26.27 -8.64 -56.79
N THR A 645 -25.44 -9.03 -57.75
CA THR A 645 -25.86 -9.39 -59.11
C THR A 645 -25.25 -10.71 -59.54
N SER A 646 -25.87 -11.37 -60.52
CA SER A 646 -25.31 -12.54 -61.19
C SER A 646 -25.34 -12.35 -62.69
N SER A 647 -24.26 -12.76 -63.35
CA SER A 647 -24.09 -12.79 -64.80
C SER A 647 -23.72 -14.20 -65.25
N ASP A 648 -24.05 -14.58 -66.48
CA ASP A 648 -23.64 -15.88 -67.02
C ASP A 648 -22.38 -15.70 -67.88
N LEU A 649 -21.32 -16.45 -67.58
CA LEU A 649 -20.07 -16.44 -68.32
C LEU A 649 -19.76 -17.87 -68.77
N GLU A 650 -19.86 -18.12 -70.07
CA GLU A 650 -19.60 -19.43 -70.70
C GLU A 650 -20.42 -20.60 -70.09
N GLY A 651 -21.65 -20.34 -69.62
CA GLY A 651 -22.56 -21.35 -69.07
C GLY A 651 -22.36 -21.65 -67.58
N ASN A 652 -21.55 -20.84 -66.87
CA ASN A 652 -21.40 -20.89 -65.42
C ASN A 652 -21.81 -19.54 -64.79
N PRO A 653 -22.59 -19.54 -63.70
CA PRO A 653 -23.00 -18.30 -63.06
C PRO A 653 -21.82 -17.61 -62.38
N GLN A 654 -21.53 -16.38 -62.78
CA GLN A 654 -20.65 -15.44 -62.10
C GLN A 654 -21.48 -14.63 -61.08
N TYR A 655 -20.88 -14.35 -59.93
CA TYR A 655 -21.51 -13.56 -58.88
C TYR A 655 -20.68 -12.30 -58.59
N GLU A 656 -21.36 -11.17 -58.40
CA GLU A 656 -20.72 -9.88 -58.23
C GLU A 656 -21.39 -9.08 -57.10
N ILE A 657 -20.56 -8.48 -56.24
CA ILE A 657 -20.99 -7.51 -55.23
C ILE A 657 -20.32 -6.18 -55.54
N ASN A 658 -21.13 -5.14 -55.71
CA ASN A 658 -20.70 -3.77 -55.92
C ASN A 658 -21.13 -2.90 -54.75
N LEU A 659 -20.24 -2.08 -54.21
CA LEU A 659 -20.52 -1.18 -53.09
C LEU A 659 -19.63 0.06 -53.10
N THR A 660 -20.09 1.15 -52.49
CA THR A 660 -19.27 2.32 -52.18
C THR A 660 -18.88 2.27 -50.70
N ALA A 661 -17.59 2.39 -50.39
CA ALA A 661 -17.06 2.34 -49.03
C ALA A 661 -16.33 3.63 -48.66
N TRP A 662 -16.58 4.14 -47.45
CA TRP A 662 -15.83 5.22 -46.80
C TRP A 662 -15.00 4.63 -45.66
N LEU A 663 -13.69 4.84 -45.70
CA LEU A 663 -12.77 4.19 -44.76
C LEU A 663 -12.46 5.08 -43.55
N ALA A 664 -12.44 4.48 -42.36
CA ALA A 664 -12.02 5.18 -41.15
C ALA A 664 -10.48 5.36 -41.09
N PRO A 665 -9.94 6.45 -40.53
CA PRO A 665 -10.65 7.59 -39.94
C PRO A 665 -11.29 8.50 -41.01
N TYR A 666 -12.57 8.85 -40.80
CA TYR A 666 -13.39 9.56 -41.79
C TYR A 666 -12.91 10.99 -42.08
N ASP A 667 -12.11 11.59 -41.19
CA ASP A 667 -11.50 12.91 -41.36
C ASP A 667 -10.59 13.01 -42.59
N LEU A 668 -10.07 11.87 -43.07
CA LEU A 668 -9.24 11.81 -44.27
C LEU A 668 -10.07 11.82 -45.57
N GLY A 669 -11.40 11.72 -45.48
CA GLY A 669 -12.30 11.82 -46.63
C GLY A 669 -12.06 10.77 -47.71
N ILE A 670 -11.55 9.59 -47.34
CA ILE A 670 -11.23 8.50 -48.28
C ILE A 670 -12.50 7.73 -48.61
N SER A 671 -12.89 7.75 -49.88
CA SER A 671 -14.00 6.94 -50.42
C SER A 671 -13.55 6.15 -51.64
N GLN A 672 -14.15 4.98 -51.82
CA GLN A 672 -13.80 4.05 -52.88
C GLN A 672 -15.01 3.24 -53.34
N GLU A 673 -15.00 2.86 -54.61
CA GLU A 673 -15.90 1.86 -55.17
C GLU A 673 -15.20 0.49 -55.12
N VAL A 674 -15.91 -0.54 -54.64
CA VAL A 674 -15.38 -1.89 -54.49
C VAL A 674 -16.26 -2.86 -55.28
N GLU A 675 -15.62 -3.60 -56.18
CA GLU A 675 -16.22 -4.71 -56.93
C GLU A 675 -15.59 -6.02 -56.46
N LEU A 676 -16.42 -6.98 -56.06
CA LEU A 676 -16.00 -8.34 -55.68
C LEU A 676 -16.59 -9.33 -56.68
N LYS A 677 -15.76 -9.90 -57.55
CA LYS A 677 -16.19 -10.81 -58.63
C LYS A 677 -15.79 -12.24 -58.31
N ALA A 678 -16.76 -13.13 -58.22
CA ALA A 678 -16.53 -14.58 -58.14
C ALA A 678 -16.53 -15.17 -59.54
N ILE A 679 -15.34 -15.51 -60.04
CA ILE A 679 -15.16 -16.05 -61.39
C ILE A 679 -14.92 -17.57 -61.31
N PRO A 680 -15.66 -18.37 -62.09
CA PRO A 680 -15.45 -19.81 -62.14
C PRO A 680 -14.10 -20.12 -62.82
N THR A 681 -13.27 -20.95 -62.19
CA THR A 681 -11.95 -21.32 -62.74
C THR A 681 -11.99 -22.47 -63.75
N GLY A 682 -13.18 -22.92 -64.16
CA GLY A 682 -13.39 -24.02 -65.13
C GLY A 682 -13.12 -25.42 -64.57
N GLU A 683 -12.07 -25.60 -63.77
CA GLU A 683 -11.72 -26.88 -63.15
C GLU A 683 -12.30 -27.01 -61.72
N PHE A 684 -12.82 -28.20 -61.39
CA PHE A 684 -13.32 -28.62 -60.08
C PHE A 684 -14.49 -27.82 -59.46
N GLY A 685 -15.16 -26.96 -60.22
CA GLY A 685 -16.30 -26.17 -59.72
C GLY A 685 -15.89 -25.20 -58.61
N ILE A 686 -14.69 -24.63 -58.70
CA ILE A 686 -14.15 -23.66 -57.74
C ILE A 686 -14.27 -22.25 -58.33
N TYR A 687 -14.54 -21.29 -57.46
CA TYR A 687 -14.57 -19.87 -57.77
C TYR A 687 -13.32 -19.18 -57.20
N ARG A 688 -12.66 -18.39 -58.04
CA ARG A 688 -11.65 -17.40 -57.64
C ARG A 688 -12.34 -16.07 -57.40
N ILE A 689 -11.89 -15.34 -56.38
CA ILE A 689 -12.42 -14.03 -56.04
C ILE A 689 -11.46 -12.96 -56.54
N GLU A 690 -11.91 -12.14 -57.48
CA GLU A 690 -11.22 -10.95 -57.94
C GLU A 690 -11.76 -9.72 -57.21
N VAL A 691 -10.86 -8.84 -56.76
CA VAL A 691 -11.20 -7.60 -56.08
C VAL A 691 -10.73 -6.43 -56.94
N VAL A 692 -11.65 -5.52 -57.24
CA VAL A 692 -11.37 -4.24 -57.89
C VAL A 692 -11.73 -3.14 -56.92
N ILE A 693 -10.80 -2.23 -56.64
CA ILE A 693 -11.04 -1.06 -55.80
C ILE A 693 -10.67 0.18 -56.59
N ASN A 694 -11.64 1.06 -56.84
CA ASN A 694 -11.41 2.34 -57.50
C ASN A 694 -11.51 3.47 -56.46
N ARG A 695 -10.44 4.26 -56.31
CA ARG A 695 -10.42 5.43 -55.42
C ARG A 695 -11.33 6.52 -56.00
N LEU A 696 -12.26 7.03 -55.19
CA LEU A 696 -13.12 8.16 -55.55
C LEU A 696 -12.62 9.48 -54.92
N SER A 697 -12.11 9.43 -53.68
CA SER A 697 -11.59 10.59 -52.95
C SER A 697 -10.52 10.24 -51.91
N GLY A 698 -9.83 11.25 -51.36
CA GLY A 698 -8.72 11.12 -50.39
C GLY A 698 -7.37 10.88 -51.07
N ASP A 699 -6.22 11.06 -50.42
CA ASP A 699 -4.90 10.93 -51.09
C ASP A 699 -4.44 9.47 -51.29
N VAL A 700 -3.64 9.19 -52.33
CA VAL A 700 -3.23 7.83 -52.73
C VAL A 700 -2.42 7.11 -51.63
N ALA A 701 -1.55 7.83 -50.91
CA ALA A 701 -0.69 7.23 -49.89
C ALA A 701 -1.51 6.80 -48.66
N SER A 702 -2.43 7.66 -48.20
CA SER A 702 -3.36 7.34 -47.10
C SER A 702 -4.36 6.26 -47.51
N TRP A 703 -4.92 6.33 -48.73
CA TRP A 703 -5.80 5.30 -49.29
C TRP A 703 -5.14 3.92 -49.30
N LYS A 704 -3.90 3.82 -49.77
CA LYS A 704 -3.12 2.56 -49.77
C LYS A 704 -2.87 2.02 -48.36
N ARG A 705 -2.56 2.91 -47.41
CA ARG A 705 -2.29 2.53 -46.00
C ARG A 705 -3.55 2.02 -45.31
N ILE A 706 -4.67 2.71 -45.49
CA ILE A 706 -5.93 2.46 -44.77
C ILE A 706 -6.67 1.25 -45.36
N ASN A 707 -6.55 1.01 -46.67
CA ASN A 707 -7.11 -0.19 -47.30
C ASN A 707 -6.59 -1.50 -46.70
N ARG A 708 -5.40 -1.52 -46.09
CA ARG A 708 -4.95 -2.71 -45.35
C ARG A 708 -5.93 -3.09 -44.22
N GLY A 709 -6.54 -2.10 -43.56
CA GLY A 709 -7.58 -2.31 -42.56
C GLY A 709 -8.84 -2.93 -43.19
N PHE A 710 -9.36 -2.30 -44.25
CA PHE A 710 -10.50 -2.79 -45.01
C PHE A 710 -10.32 -4.25 -45.48
N LEU A 711 -9.19 -4.55 -46.10
CA LEU A 711 -8.88 -5.89 -46.63
C LEU A 711 -8.70 -6.93 -45.52
N ASN A 712 -8.20 -6.53 -44.34
CA ASN A 712 -8.18 -7.39 -43.17
C ASN A 712 -9.59 -7.70 -42.65
N VAL A 713 -10.50 -6.72 -42.66
CA VAL A 713 -11.91 -6.95 -42.30
C VAL A 713 -12.54 -7.91 -43.31
N LEU A 714 -12.37 -7.66 -44.61
CA LEU A 714 -12.85 -8.52 -45.68
C LEU A 714 -12.36 -9.96 -45.49
N ARG A 715 -11.05 -10.16 -45.28
CA ARG A 715 -10.45 -11.48 -45.01
C ARG A 715 -11.06 -12.15 -43.80
N LYS A 716 -11.29 -11.41 -42.71
CA LYS A 716 -11.91 -11.94 -41.50
C LYS A 716 -13.33 -12.47 -41.81
N ARG A 717 -14.11 -11.77 -42.63
CA ARG A 717 -15.47 -12.20 -43.02
C ARG A 717 -15.46 -13.47 -43.87
N PHE A 718 -14.53 -13.60 -44.82
CA PHE A 718 -14.31 -14.86 -45.56
C PHE A 718 -13.91 -16.03 -44.65
N LEU A 719 -13.11 -15.78 -43.61
CA LEU A 719 -12.75 -16.83 -42.63
C LEU A 719 -13.93 -17.21 -41.73
N VAL A 720 -14.76 -16.25 -41.32
CA VAL A 720 -15.97 -16.51 -40.52
C VAL A 720 -16.95 -17.40 -41.29
N TRP A 721 -17.07 -17.26 -42.60
CA TRP A 721 -17.92 -18.15 -43.41
C TRP A 721 -17.62 -19.64 -43.18
N ARG A 722 -16.35 -20.01 -42.94
CA ARG A 722 -15.96 -21.40 -42.67
C ARG A 722 -16.48 -21.94 -41.33
N THR A 723 -16.83 -21.07 -40.39
CA THR A 723 -17.33 -21.45 -39.06
C THR A 723 -18.85 -21.40 -38.95
N ILE A 724 -19.54 -20.94 -39.99
CA ILE A 724 -21.01 -20.90 -40.04
C ILE A 724 -21.54 -22.34 -40.15
N PRO A 725 -22.52 -22.74 -39.30
CA PRO A 725 -23.15 -24.05 -39.38
C PRO A 725 -23.76 -24.34 -40.76
N PRO A 726 -23.75 -25.60 -41.23
CA PRO A 726 -24.28 -25.96 -42.55
C PRO A 726 -25.72 -25.49 -42.79
N GLU A 727 -26.58 -25.53 -41.76
CA GLU A 727 -27.98 -25.13 -41.85
C GLU A 727 -28.13 -23.65 -42.22
N LEU A 728 -27.31 -22.79 -41.62
CA LEU A 728 -27.27 -21.36 -41.92
C LEU A 728 -26.67 -21.07 -43.29
N LYS A 729 -25.66 -21.83 -43.72
CA LYS A 729 -25.13 -21.70 -45.08
C LYS A 729 -26.19 -21.98 -46.15
N HIS A 730 -27.04 -22.98 -45.92
CA HIS A 730 -28.18 -23.27 -46.80
C HIS A 730 -29.24 -22.17 -46.77
N GLN A 731 -29.53 -21.58 -45.60
CA GLN A 731 -30.44 -20.44 -45.51
C GLN A 731 -29.96 -19.25 -46.35
N TYR A 732 -28.69 -18.86 -46.22
CA TYR A 732 -28.12 -17.79 -47.05
C TYR A 732 -28.13 -18.13 -48.55
N ALA A 733 -27.92 -19.40 -48.93
CA ALA A 733 -28.00 -19.79 -50.33
C ALA A 733 -29.43 -19.66 -50.90
N ASN A 734 -30.44 -20.05 -50.12
CA ASN A 734 -31.86 -19.90 -50.51
C ASN A 734 -32.26 -18.42 -50.62
N GLU A 735 -31.83 -17.61 -49.65
CA GLU A 735 -32.03 -16.16 -49.67
C GLU A 735 -31.35 -15.51 -50.89
N GLY A 736 -30.14 -15.97 -51.24
CA GLY A 736 -29.43 -15.53 -52.44
C GLY A 736 -30.20 -15.81 -53.73
N GLN A 737 -30.86 -16.97 -53.83
CA GLN A 737 -31.73 -17.27 -54.97
C GLN A 737 -32.92 -16.29 -55.04
N GLN A 738 -33.55 -15.97 -53.91
CA GLN A 738 -34.67 -15.02 -53.85
C GLN A 738 -34.25 -13.61 -54.28
N ILE A 739 -33.09 -13.13 -53.80
CA ILE A 739 -32.53 -11.82 -54.17
C ILE A 739 -32.27 -11.73 -55.68
N LEU A 740 -31.73 -12.80 -56.29
CA LEU A 740 -31.42 -12.83 -57.72
C LEU A 740 -32.65 -13.01 -58.62
N HIS A 741 -33.72 -13.64 -58.13
CA HIS A 741 -34.98 -13.83 -58.86
C HIS A 741 -35.99 -12.68 -58.69
N GLY A 742 -35.68 -11.68 -57.86
CA GLY A 742 -36.54 -10.50 -57.65
C GLY A 742 -37.82 -10.79 -56.86
N GLU A 743 -37.87 -11.91 -56.12
CA GLU A 743 -38.97 -12.21 -55.21
C GLU A 743 -38.77 -11.46 -53.89
N ALA A 744 -39.83 -10.83 -53.38
CA ALA A 744 -39.77 -10.09 -52.12
C ALA A 744 -39.39 -11.03 -50.97
N VAL A 745 -38.25 -10.77 -50.34
CA VAL A 745 -37.80 -11.45 -49.13
C VAL A 745 -38.75 -11.07 -48.00
N GLU A 746 -39.66 -11.98 -47.62
CA GLU A 746 -40.40 -11.85 -46.36
C GLU A 746 -39.40 -11.96 -45.21
N THR A 747 -39.15 -10.85 -44.53
CA THR A 747 -38.42 -10.82 -43.25
C THR A 747 -39.21 -11.63 -42.22
N PRO A 748 -38.64 -12.71 -41.64
CA PRO A 748 -39.27 -13.34 -40.49
C PRO A 748 -39.15 -12.39 -39.28
N ALA A 749 -40.29 -12.14 -38.63
CA ALA A 749 -40.43 -11.28 -37.45
C ALA A 749 -39.77 -11.86 -36.20
#